data_AF-A0A8K0K908-F1
#
_entry.id   AF-A0A8K0K908-F1
#
_cell.length_a   1.000
_cell.length_b   1.000
_cell.length_c   1.000
_cell.angle_alpha   90.00
_cell.angle_beta   90.00
_cell.angle_gamma   90.00
#
_symmetry.space_group_name_H-M   'P 1'
#
loop_
_entity.id
_entity.type
_entity.pdbx_description
1 polymer ?
#
loop_
_entity_poly.entity_id
_entity_poly.type
_entity_poly.pdbx_seq_one_letter_code
_entity_poly.pdbx_strand_id
1 'polypeptide(L)'
;MCTLILGRCCCGQSFAYHCGKGADVGWRADPSGSVEEHIPAWSPSRHTQPSPTDAYGTIEFQGGPHPSKAQYVRLAYDTRPELILQLFTREWTLELPKLLITVQGGKANFDLQPKLKKVLRKGLLKAAKTTGAWIFTGGTNTGVTRHVGDALLLEKSQRSGRVVSIGIAPWGIVENNHELLGHNRDVPYHSISSPRSKYAVLNNRHAYFLLVDNGSGGRYGAEIILRRKLEKYISNQKLHPCTHCSTPVVCLVIEGGTNTIRAVLEYVTDTPPVPVVVCDGSGRAADLLAFTHKYASETGEQTVLESMKDYMLDTIQRSFEVGLEKAECLYHELVQCTRKKNLITVFRITDRPEDKVQELDQTILTALFKSQHLSPSEQLSLALAWNRVDIARSEIFVYGQEWPPVNHKNWYSCVQRINKLILIEVVNGKRLLQCTSYYYGLCIKASYTRRKFRVIYAKVMKKSPHVHRNSSSFIRYYGNANFTLSLLAEALPASSREMPLFDYPFNELLIWAVLTKRQQMALLMWQHGEEALAKALVACKLYKAMAHEAAEDDLETEVYEELRNYGKEFENIFKTLELLDFCYRQDDDQTQQLLTCELQNWSGQTCLSLAVAGNHRALLAHPCSQIILADLWMGGLRTRKNTNLKVVLGLLFPPYITRLDFKSKEELQLMPQTEEEHMIGLEEENDSLDFKPASEHSEMTQRNTEPDAEVRMFIRAEFCCNTALELLDFCYRQDDDQTQQLLTCELQNWSGQTCLSLAVAGNHRALLAHPCSQIILADLWMGGLRTRKNTNLK
;
A
#
# COMPACT_ATOMS: atom_id res chain seq x y z
N MET A 1 -9.33 67.27 -25.07
CA MET A 1 -8.11 66.58 -25.56
C MET A 1 -7.99 65.24 -24.86
N CYS A 2 -8.39 64.15 -25.51
CA CYS A 2 -8.02 62.77 -25.18
C CYS A 2 -7.61 62.11 -26.50
N THR A 3 -6.32 62.14 -26.74
CA THR A 3 -5.67 61.80 -28.01
C THR A 3 -5.68 60.27 -28.20
N LEU A 4 -6.31 59.79 -29.27
CA LEU A 4 -5.93 58.61 -30.06
C LEU A 4 -5.26 57.43 -29.32
N ILE A 5 -6.06 56.54 -28.72
CA ILE A 5 -5.77 55.08 -28.72
C ILE A 5 -7.03 54.35 -29.22
N LEU A 6 -7.50 54.75 -30.41
CA LEU A 6 -8.56 54.09 -31.15
C LEU A 6 -7.94 52.95 -31.97
N GLY A 7 -8.17 51.69 -31.57
CA GLY A 7 -7.74 50.54 -32.37
C GLY A 7 -8.06 49.16 -31.80
N ARG A 8 -8.46 49.05 -30.53
CA ARG A 8 -8.83 47.77 -29.90
C ARG A 8 -10.22 47.84 -29.24
N CYS A 9 -10.97 46.76 -29.39
CA CYS A 9 -12.27 46.53 -28.77
C CYS A 9 -12.13 46.23 -27.27
N CYS A 10 -13.23 46.34 -26.51
CA CYS A 10 -13.29 46.04 -25.08
C CYS A 10 -12.86 44.59 -24.72
N CYS A 11 -12.90 43.67 -25.68
CA CYS A 11 -12.38 42.31 -25.53
C CYS A 11 -10.85 42.21 -25.64
N GLY A 12 -10.15 43.27 -26.06
CA GLY A 12 -8.69 43.32 -26.24
C GLY A 12 -8.19 42.99 -27.67
N GLN A 13 -9.10 42.55 -28.55
CA GLN A 13 -8.82 42.31 -29.98
C GLN A 13 -8.90 43.59 -30.81
N SER A 14 -8.33 43.59 -32.01
CA SER A 14 -8.46 44.72 -32.95
C SER A 14 -9.87 44.79 -33.54
N PHE A 15 -10.32 45.98 -33.95
CA PHE A 15 -11.62 46.11 -34.64
C PHE A 15 -11.67 45.30 -35.95
N ALA A 16 -10.56 45.21 -36.68
CA ALA A 16 -10.45 44.38 -37.87
C ALA A 16 -10.68 42.89 -37.61
N TYR A 17 -10.38 42.38 -36.40
CA TYR A 17 -10.68 40.99 -36.02
C TYR A 17 -12.19 40.71 -35.96
N HIS A 18 -13.01 41.74 -35.72
CA HIS A 18 -14.46 41.61 -35.67
C HIS A 18 -15.12 41.67 -37.06
N CYS A 19 -14.46 42.26 -38.05
CA CYS A 19 -14.92 42.28 -39.43
C CYS A 19 -14.96 40.84 -40.01
N GLY A 20 -16.15 40.24 -40.04
CA GLY A 20 -16.41 38.90 -40.59
C GLY A 20 -16.55 37.75 -39.57
N LYS A 21 -16.37 38.00 -38.26
CA LYS A 21 -16.51 36.98 -37.20
C LYS A 21 -17.30 37.43 -35.95
N GLY A 22 -17.63 38.72 -35.82
CA GLY A 22 -18.43 39.25 -34.70
C GLY A 22 -19.90 39.43 -35.06
N ALA A 23 -20.77 39.52 -34.05
CA ALA A 23 -22.12 40.06 -34.26
C ALA A 23 -21.99 41.50 -34.78
N ASP A 24 -22.73 41.86 -35.83
CA ASP A 24 -22.76 43.22 -36.38
C ASP A 24 -23.11 44.22 -35.27
N VAL A 25 -22.09 44.86 -34.70
CA VAL A 25 -22.29 45.97 -33.77
C VAL A 25 -22.60 47.18 -34.64
N GLY A 26 -23.86 47.26 -35.08
CA GLY A 26 -24.36 48.41 -35.80
C GLY A 26 -24.14 49.65 -34.94
N TRP A 27 -23.19 50.49 -35.33
CA TRP A 27 -23.02 51.81 -34.74
C TRP A 27 -24.22 52.66 -35.17
N ARG A 28 -25.36 52.53 -34.47
CA ARG A 28 -26.42 53.53 -34.56
C ARG A 28 -25.92 54.76 -33.81
N ALA A 29 -25.22 55.64 -34.54
CA ALA A 29 -25.09 57.02 -34.11
C ALA A 29 -26.50 57.63 -34.21
N ASP A 30 -27.18 57.75 -33.08
CA ASP A 30 -28.40 58.54 -33.00
C ASP A 30 -28.00 60.02 -33.14
N PRO A 31 -28.53 60.79 -34.11
CA PRO A 31 -28.09 62.17 -34.36
C PRO A 31 -28.58 63.17 -33.31
N SER A 32 -29.48 62.78 -32.41
CA SER A 32 -29.99 63.62 -31.35
C SER A 32 -29.25 63.34 -30.05
N GLY A 33 -28.52 64.35 -29.57
CA GLY A 33 -27.77 64.30 -28.33
C GLY A 33 -28.63 63.96 -27.10
N SER A 34 -27.91 63.65 -26.02
CA SER A 34 -28.33 63.30 -24.67
C SER A 34 -28.79 61.86 -24.43
N VAL A 35 -27.84 60.91 -24.36
CA VAL A 35 -27.79 59.93 -23.26
C VAL A 35 -26.32 59.55 -23.01
N GLU A 36 -25.74 59.96 -21.88
CA GLU A 36 -24.60 59.27 -21.26
C GLU A 36 -25.11 57.92 -20.73
N GLU A 37 -25.42 56.99 -21.62
CA GLU A 37 -25.85 55.65 -21.23
C GLU A 37 -24.58 54.82 -20.99
N HIS A 38 -24.37 54.44 -19.72
CA HIS A 38 -23.30 53.56 -19.25
C HIS A 38 -22.96 52.47 -20.28
N ILE A 39 -21.79 52.56 -20.92
CA ILE A 39 -21.27 51.46 -21.74
C ILE A 39 -21.17 50.23 -20.81
N PRO A 40 -21.98 49.18 -21.02
CA PRO A 40 -22.01 48.04 -20.10
C PRO A 40 -20.63 47.36 -20.10
N ALA A 41 -20.15 46.99 -18.92
CA ALA A 41 -18.88 46.28 -18.78
C ALA A 41 -18.89 45.00 -19.62
N TRP A 42 -17.85 44.82 -20.45
CA TRP A 42 -17.71 43.62 -21.27
C TRP A 42 -17.70 42.37 -20.39
N SER A 43 -18.56 41.42 -20.73
CA SER A 43 -18.70 40.13 -20.07
C SER A 43 -18.77 39.02 -21.13
N PRO A 44 -18.04 37.90 -20.94
CA PRO A 44 -18.07 36.79 -21.90
C PRO A 44 -19.49 36.32 -22.22
N SER A 45 -20.33 36.11 -21.21
CA SER A 45 -21.68 35.56 -21.38
C SER A 45 -22.64 36.40 -22.23
N ARG A 46 -22.43 37.72 -22.32
CA ARG A 46 -23.29 38.63 -23.09
C ARG A 46 -22.71 39.03 -24.45
N HIS A 47 -21.39 38.97 -24.59
CA HIS A 47 -20.67 39.58 -25.71
C HIS A 47 -19.84 38.58 -26.52
N THR A 48 -20.00 37.27 -26.28
CA THR A 48 -19.41 36.22 -27.10
C THR A 48 -20.49 35.22 -27.54
N GLN A 49 -20.21 34.53 -28.65
CA GLN A 49 -21.08 33.47 -29.17
C GLN A 49 -20.26 32.17 -29.25
N PRO A 50 -20.78 31.04 -28.72
CA PRO A 50 -20.09 29.77 -28.82
C PRO A 50 -20.13 29.23 -30.25
N SER A 51 -19.02 28.61 -30.67
CA SER A 51 -18.89 27.90 -31.94
C SER A 51 -18.11 26.59 -31.73
N PRO A 52 -18.21 25.60 -32.63
CA PRO A 52 -17.40 24.39 -32.56
C PRO A 52 -15.90 24.71 -32.52
N THR A 53 -15.14 23.96 -31.72
CA THR A 53 -13.70 24.21 -31.58
C THR A 53 -12.95 23.91 -32.88
N ASP A 54 -12.03 24.81 -33.23
CA ASP A 54 -11.20 24.79 -34.42
C ASP A 54 -9.73 24.48 -34.12
N ALA A 55 -9.39 24.18 -32.85
CA ALA A 55 -8.02 24.01 -32.40
C ALA A 55 -7.90 22.81 -31.43
N TYR A 56 -7.45 21.67 -31.97
CA TYR A 56 -7.08 20.49 -31.18
C TYR A 56 -6.10 19.60 -31.94
N GLY A 57 -5.29 18.83 -31.22
CA GLY A 57 -4.30 17.91 -31.79
C GLY A 57 -3.11 17.72 -30.88
N THR A 58 -1.91 17.69 -31.48
CA THR A 58 -0.65 17.52 -30.76
C THR A 58 0.27 18.72 -30.99
N ILE A 59 0.85 19.25 -29.92
CA ILE A 59 1.94 20.23 -29.97
C ILE A 59 3.26 19.48 -29.96
N GLU A 60 4.14 19.77 -30.91
CA GLU A 60 5.51 19.28 -30.95
C GLU A 60 6.49 20.40 -30.62
N PHE A 61 7.04 20.36 -29.40
CA PHE A 61 7.94 21.39 -28.90
C PHE A 61 9.33 21.28 -29.54
N GLN A 62 9.74 22.38 -30.17
CA GLN A 62 11.01 22.51 -30.87
C GLN A 62 12.14 23.03 -29.95
N GLY A 63 13.40 22.78 -30.33
CA GLY A 63 14.59 23.35 -29.66
C GLY A 63 15.29 22.46 -28.64
N GLY A 64 14.91 21.18 -28.51
CA GLY A 64 15.64 20.18 -27.71
C GLY A 64 16.24 19.07 -28.59
N PRO A 65 17.16 18.24 -28.05
CA PRO A 65 17.75 17.12 -28.81
C PRO A 65 16.72 16.05 -29.21
N HIS A 66 15.59 15.98 -28.49
CA HIS A 66 14.42 15.18 -28.86
C HIS A 66 13.16 16.04 -28.63
N PRO A 67 12.29 16.23 -29.64
CA PRO A 67 11.07 17.02 -29.50
C PRO A 67 10.12 16.36 -28.48
N SER A 68 9.57 17.16 -27.56
CA SER A 68 8.51 16.67 -26.66
C SER A 68 7.14 16.89 -27.29
N LYS A 69 6.29 15.88 -27.19
CA LYS A 69 4.90 15.97 -27.66
C LYS A 69 3.94 16.16 -26.48
N ALA A 70 2.93 17.00 -26.71
CA ALA A 70 1.82 17.24 -25.78
C ALA A 70 0.49 17.32 -26.52
N GLN A 71 -0.56 16.69 -26.00
CA GLN A 71 -1.90 16.81 -26.58
C GLN A 71 -2.56 18.11 -26.12
N TYR A 72 -3.34 18.76 -26.98
CA TYR A 72 -4.03 20.01 -26.64
C TYR A 72 -5.44 20.07 -27.22
N VAL A 73 -6.29 20.84 -26.54
CA VAL A 73 -7.62 21.20 -27.03
C VAL A 73 -7.98 22.61 -26.57
N ARG A 74 -8.59 23.40 -27.46
CA ARG A 74 -9.23 24.68 -27.13
C ARG A 74 -10.66 24.44 -26.66
N LEU A 75 -11.00 25.00 -25.51
CA LEU A 75 -12.31 24.86 -24.85
C LEU A 75 -12.90 26.22 -24.50
N ALA A 76 -14.23 26.31 -24.47
CA ALA A 76 -14.90 27.48 -23.90
C ALA A 76 -14.74 27.53 -22.38
N TYR A 77 -14.68 28.73 -21.81
CA TYR A 77 -14.51 28.97 -20.36
C TYR A 77 -15.59 28.37 -19.46
N ASP A 78 -16.75 28.03 -20.02
CA ASP A 78 -17.90 27.46 -19.32
C ASP A 78 -18.19 26.00 -19.70
N THR A 79 -17.28 25.35 -20.45
CA THR A 79 -17.38 23.93 -20.83
C THR A 79 -17.64 23.05 -19.61
N ARG A 80 -18.60 22.12 -19.73
CA ARG A 80 -19.00 21.21 -18.64
C ARG A 80 -17.84 20.27 -18.28
N PRO A 81 -17.52 20.08 -16.99
CA PRO A 81 -16.37 19.27 -16.56
C PRO A 81 -16.52 17.78 -16.85
N GLU A 82 -17.75 17.26 -16.95
CA GLU A 82 -18.02 15.87 -17.37
C GLU A 82 -17.42 15.55 -18.74
N LEU A 83 -17.57 16.45 -19.71
CA LEU A 83 -17.05 16.27 -21.06
C LEU A 83 -15.51 16.28 -21.06
N ILE A 84 -14.91 17.11 -20.20
CA ILE A 84 -13.46 17.18 -20.05
C ILE A 84 -12.92 15.88 -19.43
N LEU A 85 -13.61 15.32 -18.43
CA LEU A 85 -13.20 14.04 -17.85
C LEU A 85 -13.38 12.87 -18.85
N GLN A 86 -14.42 12.91 -19.68
CA GLN A 86 -14.61 11.96 -20.78
C GLN A 86 -13.48 12.07 -21.81
N LEU A 87 -13.06 13.29 -22.17
CA LEU A 87 -11.90 13.52 -23.03
C LEU A 87 -10.64 12.87 -22.42
N PHE A 88 -10.37 13.12 -21.13
CA PHE A 88 -9.20 12.56 -20.45
C PHE A 88 -9.20 11.02 -20.48
N THR A 89 -10.33 10.39 -20.16
CA THR A 89 -10.40 8.94 -19.96
C THR A 89 -10.59 8.16 -21.26
N ARG A 90 -11.36 8.68 -22.23
CA ARG A 90 -11.69 7.98 -23.47
C ARG A 90 -10.73 8.32 -24.60
N GLU A 91 -10.50 9.61 -24.84
CA GLU A 91 -9.70 10.06 -25.99
C GLU A 91 -8.21 10.10 -25.67
N TRP A 92 -7.84 10.61 -24.49
CA TRP A 92 -6.44 10.67 -24.04
C TRP A 92 -6.01 9.42 -23.26
N THR A 93 -6.92 8.47 -23.05
CA THR A 93 -6.66 7.16 -22.42
C THR A 93 -6.00 7.27 -21.02
N LEU A 94 -6.32 8.31 -20.27
CA LEU A 94 -5.80 8.54 -18.92
C LEU A 94 -6.59 7.74 -17.89
N GLU A 95 -5.88 7.03 -17.01
CA GLU A 95 -6.47 6.45 -15.80
C GLU A 95 -6.88 7.57 -14.82
N LEU A 96 -8.00 7.37 -14.11
CA LEU A 96 -8.46 8.33 -13.11
C LEU A 96 -7.41 8.53 -12.00
N PRO A 97 -7.17 9.78 -11.56
CA PRO A 97 -6.13 10.07 -10.60
C PRO A 97 -6.50 9.57 -9.21
N LYS A 98 -5.51 9.03 -8.50
CA LYS A 98 -5.66 8.71 -7.06
C LYS A 98 -5.51 9.92 -6.14
N LEU A 99 -4.98 11.01 -6.68
CA LEU A 99 -4.76 12.29 -6.03
C LEU A 99 -4.68 13.36 -7.11
N LEU A 100 -5.26 14.53 -6.88
CA LEU A 100 -5.07 15.70 -7.74
C LEU A 100 -4.27 16.76 -6.99
N ILE A 101 -3.10 17.12 -7.54
CA ILE A 101 -2.25 18.19 -7.01
C ILE A 101 -2.46 19.42 -7.89
N THR A 102 -3.12 20.44 -7.35
CA THR A 102 -3.31 21.73 -8.04
C THR A 102 -2.25 22.74 -7.56
N VAL A 103 -1.40 23.20 -8.47
CA VAL A 103 -0.32 24.15 -8.13
C VAL A 103 -0.78 25.58 -8.40
N GLN A 104 -0.68 26.42 -7.38
CA GLN A 104 -0.97 27.85 -7.41
C GLN A 104 0.31 28.63 -7.08
N GLY A 105 0.47 29.82 -7.66
CA GLY A 105 1.65 30.64 -7.44
C GLY A 105 1.74 31.83 -8.36
N GLY A 106 2.90 32.50 -8.35
CA GLY A 106 3.14 33.70 -9.17
C GLY A 106 3.12 33.40 -10.66
N LYS A 107 2.51 34.32 -11.43
CA LYS A 107 2.53 34.30 -12.90
C LYS A 107 3.81 34.93 -13.48
N ALA A 108 4.37 35.91 -12.78
CA ALA A 108 5.65 36.53 -13.13
C ALA A 108 6.82 35.61 -12.77
N ASN A 109 7.93 35.70 -13.50
CA ASN A 109 9.14 34.92 -13.21
C ASN A 109 9.80 35.41 -11.91
N PHE A 110 10.23 34.47 -11.09
CA PHE A 110 10.96 34.69 -9.85
C PHE A 110 11.94 33.54 -9.64
N ASP A 111 12.99 33.78 -8.85
CA ASP A 111 13.98 32.77 -8.50
C ASP A 111 13.75 32.26 -7.07
N LEU A 112 13.64 30.94 -6.96
CA LEU A 112 13.58 30.25 -5.67
C LEU A 112 15.00 30.05 -5.13
N GLN A 113 15.14 30.10 -3.80
CA GLN A 113 16.37 29.69 -3.14
C GLN A 113 16.78 28.27 -3.59
N PRO A 114 18.07 28.02 -3.91
CA PRO A 114 18.50 26.76 -4.50
C PRO A 114 18.11 25.51 -3.69
N LYS A 115 18.16 25.61 -2.36
CA LYS A 115 17.76 24.54 -1.44
C LYS A 115 16.27 24.21 -1.57
N LEU A 116 15.41 25.24 -1.48
CA LEU A 116 13.96 25.09 -1.66
C LEU A 116 13.61 24.57 -3.04
N LYS A 117 14.27 25.08 -4.08
CA LYS A 117 14.11 24.60 -5.45
C LYS A 117 14.42 23.11 -5.59
N LYS A 118 15.47 22.61 -4.94
CA LYS A 118 15.83 21.18 -4.95
C LYS A 118 14.79 20.32 -4.21
N VAL A 119 14.37 20.76 -3.02
CA VAL A 119 13.39 20.05 -2.19
C VAL A 119 12.03 20.00 -2.89
N LEU A 120 11.58 21.13 -3.43
CA LEU A 120 10.34 21.25 -4.19
C LEU A 120 10.32 20.28 -5.38
N ARG A 121 11.37 20.29 -6.20
CA ARG A 121 11.47 19.43 -7.38
C ARG A 121 11.44 17.95 -7.01
N LYS A 122 12.22 17.54 -6.00
CA LYS A 122 12.26 16.14 -5.53
C LYS A 122 10.93 15.71 -4.93
N GLY A 123 10.38 16.50 -4.01
CA GLY A 123 9.17 16.17 -3.27
C GLY A 123 7.93 16.13 -4.15
N LEU A 124 7.71 17.14 -5.01
CA LEU A 124 6.56 17.16 -5.91
C LEU A 124 6.57 15.96 -6.87
N LEU A 125 7.74 15.66 -7.46
CA LEU A 125 7.87 14.53 -8.38
C LEU A 125 7.67 13.19 -7.66
N LYS A 126 8.23 13.04 -6.45
CA LYS A 126 8.04 11.84 -5.61
C LYS A 126 6.57 11.65 -5.23
N ALA A 127 5.87 12.70 -4.81
CA ALA A 127 4.45 12.64 -4.48
C ALA A 127 3.62 12.18 -5.69
N ALA A 128 3.84 12.78 -6.86
CA ALA A 128 3.09 12.44 -8.05
C ALA A 128 3.34 11.01 -8.55
N LYS A 129 4.61 10.58 -8.60
CA LYS A 129 4.97 9.22 -9.07
C LYS A 129 4.50 8.12 -8.13
N THR A 130 4.67 8.31 -6.82
CA THR A 130 4.34 7.26 -5.84
C THR A 130 2.84 7.04 -5.73
N THR A 131 2.05 8.12 -5.83
CA THR A 131 0.59 8.05 -5.70
C THR A 131 -0.15 7.82 -7.02
N GLY A 132 0.47 8.13 -8.17
CA GLY A 132 -0.24 8.21 -9.45
C GLY A 132 -1.14 9.45 -9.52
N ALA A 133 -0.63 10.60 -9.06
CA ALA A 133 -1.36 11.85 -9.06
C ALA A 133 -1.33 12.56 -10.41
N TRP A 134 -2.38 13.33 -10.70
CA TRP A 134 -2.33 14.34 -11.75
C TRP A 134 -1.86 15.68 -11.18
N ILE A 135 -1.08 16.43 -11.98
CA ILE A 135 -0.61 17.77 -11.62
C ILE A 135 -1.30 18.80 -12.52
N PHE A 136 -2.05 19.72 -11.91
CA PHE A 136 -2.65 20.88 -12.59
C PHE A 136 -1.79 22.13 -12.38
N THR A 137 -1.47 22.82 -13.47
CA THR A 137 -0.73 24.10 -13.46
C THR A 137 -1.39 25.13 -14.38
N GLY A 138 -0.83 26.35 -14.44
CA GLY A 138 -1.27 27.38 -15.38
C GLY A 138 -0.83 27.16 -16.84
N GLY A 139 -0.02 26.14 -17.14
CA GLY A 139 0.42 25.76 -18.49
C GLY A 139 1.40 26.72 -19.21
N THR A 140 1.42 28.00 -18.88
CA THR A 140 2.37 28.97 -19.46
C THR A 140 3.79 28.78 -18.92
N ASN A 141 4.81 29.08 -19.71
CA ASN A 141 6.22 28.94 -19.33
C ASN A 141 6.73 30.10 -18.46
N THR A 142 5.95 30.50 -17.44
CA THR A 142 6.23 31.64 -16.58
C THR A 142 6.00 31.30 -15.11
N GLY A 143 6.71 32.01 -14.23
CA GLY A 143 6.54 31.94 -12.77
C GLY A 143 6.62 30.52 -12.21
N VAL A 144 5.63 30.16 -11.39
CA VAL A 144 5.60 28.85 -10.70
C VAL A 144 5.59 27.67 -11.67
N THR A 145 4.88 27.79 -12.80
CA THR A 145 4.75 26.71 -13.80
C THR A 145 6.11 26.35 -14.40
N ARG A 146 7.02 27.32 -14.54
CA ARG A 146 8.40 27.08 -14.99
C ARG A 146 9.16 26.19 -14.01
N HIS A 147 9.08 26.48 -12.70
CA HIS A 147 9.73 25.67 -11.67
C HIS A 147 9.16 24.24 -11.60
N VAL A 148 7.84 24.08 -11.80
CA VAL A 148 7.20 22.76 -11.90
C VAL A 148 7.67 22.02 -13.16
N GLY A 149 7.72 22.70 -14.31
CA GLY A 149 8.24 22.12 -15.55
C GLY A 149 9.68 21.62 -15.40
N ASP A 150 10.52 22.37 -14.69
CA ASP A 150 11.88 21.93 -14.37
C ASP A 150 11.93 20.72 -13.41
N ALA A 151 10.92 20.50 -12.59
CA ALA A 151 10.81 19.29 -11.76
C ALA A 151 10.51 18.06 -12.62
N LEU A 152 9.58 18.19 -13.58
CA LEU A 152 9.21 17.16 -14.55
C LEU A 152 10.37 16.79 -15.49
N LEU A 153 11.36 17.67 -15.63
CA LEU A 153 12.58 17.45 -16.39
C LEU A 153 13.41 16.26 -15.89
N LEU A 154 13.49 16.10 -14.57
CA LEU A 154 14.25 15.03 -13.89
C LEU A 154 13.60 13.65 -14.07
N GLU A 155 12.42 13.59 -14.67
CA GLU A 155 11.64 12.37 -14.87
C GLU A 155 12.23 11.42 -15.90
N LYS A 156 12.89 11.94 -16.95
CA LYS A 156 13.32 11.17 -18.14
C LYS A 156 14.36 10.07 -17.87
N SER A 157 14.86 9.96 -16.65
CA SER A 157 15.95 9.05 -16.27
C SER A 157 15.48 7.71 -15.68
N GLN A 158 14.18 7.47 -15.46
CA GLN A 158 13.71 6.31 -14.70
C GLN A 158 12.58 5.55 -15.42
N ARG A 159 12.67 4.21 -15.47
CA ARG A 159 11.69 3.25 -16.03
C ARG A 159 10.29 3.25 -15.35
N SER A 160 10.05 4.17 -14.42
CA SER A 160 8.79 4.33 -13.66
C SER A 160 7.92 5.39 -14.36
N GLY A 161 6.72 4.98 -14.78
CA GLY A 161 5.80 5.63 -15.73
C GLY A 161 5.65 7.16 -15.70
N ARG A 162 5.11 7.69 -16.81
CA ARG A 162 5.08 9.13 -17.08
C ARG A 162 4.14 9.88 -16.12
N VAL A 163 4.59 10.98 -15.53
CA VAL A 163 3.75 11.84 -14.68
C VAL A 163 2.74 12.60 -15.55
N VAL A 164 1.46 12.51 -15.19
CA VAL A 164 0.39 13.22 -15.90
C VAL A 164 0.38 14.68 -15.44
N SER A 165 0.88 15.55 -16.32
CA SER A 165 0.92 17.01 -16.12
C SER A 165 0.01 17.71 -17.11
N ILE A 166 -0.98 18.44 -16.60
CA ILE A 166 -2.01 19.12 -17.38
C ILE A 166 -1.89 20.63 -17.13
N GLY A 167 -1.56 21.38 -18.19
CA GLY A 167 -1.51 22.84 -18.18
C GLY A 167 -2.86 23.44 -18.58
N ILE A 168 -3.48 24.22 -17.69
CA ILE A 168 -4.74 24.91 -17.98
C ILE A 168 -4.42 26.40 -18.20
N ALA A 169 -4.36 26.81 -19.46
CA ALA A 169 -3.88 28.13 -19.87
C ALA A 169 -4.97 28.91 -20.61
N PRO A 170 -5.08 30.24 -20.45
CA PRO A 170 -6.04 31.03 -21.20
C PRO A 170 -5.58 31.22 -22.66
N TRP A 171 -6.42 30.87 -23.62
CA TRP A 171 -6.14 30.97 -25.06
C TRP A 171 -5.71 32.37 -25.50
N GLY A 172 -6.33 33.40 -24.91
CA GLY A 172 -6.06 34.81 -25.23
C GLY A 172 -4.67 35.31 -24.86
N ILE A 173 -3.91 34.61 -24.01
CA ILE A 173 -2.53 34.97 -23.65
C ILE A 173 -1.48 34.14 -24.37
N VAL A 174 -1.87 33.04 -25.02
CA VAL A 174 -0.93 32.13 -25.68
C VAL A 174 -0.31 32.82 -26.89
N GLU A 175 1.02 32.92 -26.89
CA GLU A 175 1.78 33.46 -28.01
C GLU A 175 1.65 32.53 -29.22
N ASN A 176 1.49 33.12 -30.41
CA ASN A 176 1.25 32.43 -31.69
C ASN A 176 0.09 31.43 -31.68
N ASN A 177 -0.98 31.74 -30.94
CA ASN A 177 -2.17 30.86 -30.89
C ASN A 177 -2.80 30.56 -32.26
N HIS A 178 -2.64 31.42 -33.27
CA HIS A 178 -3.11 31.20 -34.64
C HIS A 178 -2.42 30.02 -35.34
N GLU A 179 -1.21 29.63 -34.93
CA GLU A 179 -0.51 28.44 -35.44
C GLU A 179 -1.13 27.14 -34.90
N LEU A 180 -1.79 27.20 -33.74
CA LEU A 180 -2.47 26.07 -33.11
C LEU A 180 -3.88 25.82 -33.69
N LEU A 181 -4.27 26.54 -34.76
CA LEU A 181 -5.55 26.32 -35.42
C LEU A 181 -5.48 25.09 -36.34
N GLY A 182 -6.43 24.18 -36.20
CA GLY A 182 -6.55 22.96 -36.98
C GLY A 182 -7.28 21.84 -36.25
N HIS A 183 -7.82 20.92 -37.04
CA HIS A 183 -8.47 19.70 -36.56
C HIS A 183 -7.46 18.56 -36.52
N ASN A 184 -7.16 18.06 -35.32
CA ASN A 184 -6.24 16.96 -35.04
C ASN A 184 -4.89 17.07 -35.76
N ARG A 185 -4.23 18.23 -35.65
CA ARG A 185 -2.93 18.48 -36.29
C ARG A 185 -1.77 18.34 -35.33
N ASP A 186 -0.65 17.83 -35.84
CA ASP A 186 0.66 17.94 -35.20
C ASP A 186 1.24 19.32 -35.56
N VAL A 187 1.36 20.20 -34.57
CA VAL A 187 1.78 21.59 -34.74
C VAL A 187 3.15 21.81 -34.11
N PRO A 188 4.17 22.23 -34.89
CA PRO A 188 5.47 22.60 -34.32
C PRO A 188 5.33 23.89 -33.51
N TYR A 189 5.87 23.92 -32.29
CA TYR A 189 5.76 25.06 -31.39
C TYR A 189 7.07 25.38 -30.70
N HIS A 190 7.38 26.67 -30.56
CA HIS A 190 8.60 27.14 -29.92
C HIS A 190 8.29 27.76 -28.55
N SER A 191 8.84 27.19 -27.48
CA SER A 191 8.67 27.70 -26.11
C SER A 191 9.64 28.84 -25.75
N ILE A 192 10.02 29.67 -26.72
CA ILE A 192 10.96 30.78 -26.53
C ILE A 192 10.16 32.07 -26.37
N SER A 193 10.13 32.61 -25.15
CA SER A 193 9.43 33.87 -24.87
C SER A 193 10.18 35.07 -25.45
N SER A 194 9.48 35.94 -26.17
CA SER A 194 10.04 37.23 -26.59
C SER A 194 9.95 38.26 -25.45
N PRO A 195 11.05 38.94 -25.05
CA PRO A 195 11.03 39.95 -24.00
C PRO A 195 10.14 41.17 -24.31
N ARG A 196 9.78 41.37 -25.58
CA ARG A 196 8.91 42.48 -26.04
C ARG A 196 7.43 42.08 -26.11
N SER A 197 7.12 40.80 -25.94
CA SER A 197 5.76 40.27 -26.06
C SER A 197 5.00 40.42 -24.74
N LYS A 198 3.73 40.81 -24.84
CA LYS A 198 2.79 40.80 -23.70
C LYS A 198 2.12 39.44 -23.53
N TYR A 199 2.37 38.51 -24.46
CA TYR A 199 1.85 37.15 -24.47
C TYR A 199 2.83 36.19 -23.76
N ALA A 200 2.36 34.98 -23.47
CA ALA A 200 3.15 33.94 -22.83
C ALA A 200 3.19 32.69 -23.71
N VAL A 201 4.36 32.06 -23.78
CA VAL A 201 4.53 30.77 -24.46
C VAL A 201 4.09 29.61 -23.57
N LEU A 202 3.67 28.50 -24.17
CA LEU A 202 3.36 27.27 -23.45
C LEU A 202 4.63 26.57 -22.94
N ASN A 203 4.53 25.90 -21.78
CA ASN A 203 5.65 25.19 -21.17
C ASN A 203 5.89 23.81 -21.81
N ASN A 204 7.08 23.59 -22.36
CA ASN A 204 7.42 22.36 -23.10
C ASN A 204 7.53 21.06 -22.27
N ARG A 205 7.23 21.09 -20.98
CA ARG A 205 7.35 19.94 -20.06
C ARG A 205 6.02 19.33 -19.66
N HIS A 206 4.91 20.00 -19.98
CA HIS A 206 3.58 19.45 -19.73
C HIS A 206 3.21 18.44 -20.82
N ALA A 207 2.46 17.40 -20.43
CA ALA A 207 2.02 16.37 -21.36
C ALA A 207 0.69 16.71 -22.05
N TYR A 208 -0.13 17.55 -21.42
CA TYR A 208 -1.47 17.88 -21.88
C TYR A 208 -1.80 19.36 -21.66
N PHE A 209 -2.61 19.94 -22.54
CA PHE A 209 -3.05 21.32 -22.44
C PHE A 209 -4.56 21.49 -22.62
N LEU A 210 -5.17 22.20 -21.69
CA LEU A 210 -6.50 22.77 -21.85
C LEU A 210 -6.35 24.27 -22.11
N LEU A 211 -6.66 24.70 -23.32
CA LEU A 211 -6.57 26.10 -23.73
C LEU A 211 -7.94 26.75 -23.62
N VAL A 212 -8.15 27.51 -22.54
CA VAL A 212 -9.46 28.02 -22.14
C VAL A 212 -9.72 29.37 -22.77
N ASP A 213 -10.83 29.49 -23.50
CA ASP A 213 -11.19 30.69 -24.24
C ASP A 213 -12.49 31.31 -23.71
N ASN A 214 -12.41 32.61 -23.42
CA ASN A 214 -13.56 33.45 -23.05
C ASN A 214 -13.80 34.59 -24.06
N GLY A 215 -13.12 34.56 -25.21
CA GLY A 215 -13.18 35.59 -26.26
C GLY A 215 -12.30 36.82 -26.00
N SER A 216 -11.61 36.91 -24.85
CA SER A 216 -10.71 38.03 -24.57
C SER A 216 -9.30 37.80 -25.14
N GLY A 217 -8.67 38.88 -25.61
CA GLY A 217 -7.28 38.89 -26.08
C GLY A 217 -6.36 39.59 -25.08
N GLY A 218 -5.22 38.97 -24.76
CA GLY A 218 -4.19 39.55 -23.90
C GLY A 218 -4.56 39.67 -22.42
N ARG A 219 -5.59 38.94 -21.96
CA ARG A 219 -6.04 38.95 -20.56
C ARG A 219 -5.93 37.56 -19.94
N TYR A 220 -5.53 37.53 -18.67
CA TYR A 220 -5.55 36.34 -17.84
C TYR A 220 -6.92 36.15 -17.18
N GLY A 221 -7.23 34.93 -16.73
CA GLY A 221 -8.37 34.65 -15.86
C GLY A 221 -9.49 33.85 -16.53
N ALA A 222 -9.43 33.62 -17.85
CA ALA A 222 -10.39 32.76 -18.56
C ALA A 222 -10.40 31.33 -17.98
N GLU A 223 -9.25 30.86 -17.50
CA GLU A 223 -9.04 29.52 -16.97
C GLU A 223 -9.64 29.29 -15.58
N ILE A 224 -9.87 30.34 -14.78
CA ILE A 224 -10.12 30.23 -13.33
C ILE A 224 -11.41 29.45 -13.04
N ILE A 225 -12.52 29.84 -13.70
CA ILE A 225 -13.84 29.23 -13.46
C ILE A 225 -13.84 27.77 -13.91
N LEU A 226 -13.30 27.48 -15.09
CA LEU A 226 -13.23 26.13 -15.64
C LEU A 226 -12.37 25.22 -14.75
N ARG A 227 -11.19 25.68 -14.34
CA ARG A 227 -10.28 24.94 -13.46
C ARG A 227 -10.96 24.55 -12.15
N ARG A 228 -11.66 25.48 -11.49
CA ARG A 228 -12.38 25.21 -10.24
C ARG A 228 -13.52 24.20 -10.42
N LYS A 229 -14.33 24.36 -11.47
CA LYS A 229 -15.41 23.41 -11.78
C LYS A 229 -14.87 22.01 -12.07
N LEU A 230 -13.73 21.92 -12.77
CA LEU A 230 -13.08 20.65 -13.09
C LEU A 230 -12.49 19.98 -11.85
N GLU A 231 -11.73 20.72 -11.03
CA GLU A 231 -11.17 20.21 -9.77
C GLU A 231 -12.27 19.67 -8.84
N LYS A 232 -13.36 20.42 -8.66
CA LYS A 232 -14.52 19.99 -7.86
C LYS A 232 -15.25 18.79 -8.46
N TYR A 233 -15.30 18.68 -9.77
CA TYR A 233 -15.91 17.52 -10.42
C TYR A 233 -15.04 16.26 -10.24
N ILE A 234 -13.71 16.40 -10.35
CA ILE A 234 -12.75 15.32 -10.09
C ILE A 234 -12.80 14.91 -8.62
N SER A 235 -12.92 15.85 -7.68
CA SER A 235 -12.98 15.54 -6.24
C SER A 235 -14.18 14.70 -5.84
N ASN A 236 -15.24 14.70 -6.66
CA ASN A 236 -16.45 13.90 -6.44
C ASN A 236 -16.41 12.54 -7.16
N GLN A 237 -15.35 12.26 -7.94
CA GLN A 237 -15.20 10.97 -8.60
C GLN A 237 -14.78 9.92 -7.58
N LYS A 238 -15.41 8.75 -7.64
CA LYS A 238 -15.06 7.61 -6.79
C LYS A 238 -13.81 6.92 -7.34
N LEU A 239 -12.82 6.72 -6.49
CA LEU A 239 -11.57 6.02 -6.84
C LEU A 239 -11.81 4.56 -7.26
N HIS A 240 -12.85 3.93 -6.72
CA HIS A 240 -13.25 2.57 -7.04
C HIS A 240 -14.69 2.29 -6.59
N PRO A 241 -15.44 1.37 -7.25
CA PRO A 241 -16.78 0.96 -6.79
C PRO A 241 -16.83 0.41 -5.35
N CYS A 242 -15.70 -0.08 -4.84
CA CYS A 242 -15.59 -0.75 -3.53
C CYS A 242 -14.94 0.12 -2.44
N THR A 243 -14.53 1.35 -2.76
CA THR A 243 -13.98 2.30 -1.78
C THR A 243 -14.94 3.46 -1.63
N HIS A 244 -15.33 3.79 -0.41
CA HIS A 244 -16.15 4.98 -0.11
C HIS A 244 -15.40 6.30 -0.29
N CYS A 245 -14.12 6.28 -0.66
CA CYS A 245 -13.29 7.47 -0.79
C CYS A 245 -13.31 8.03 -2.22
N SER A 246 -13.59 9.33 -2.33
CA SER A 246 -13.47 10.10 -3.57
C SER A 246 -12.02 10.54 -3.81
N THR A 247 -11.68 10.96 -5.02
CA THR A 247 -10.34 11.45 -5.33
C THR A 247 -10.01 12.70 -4.49
N PRO A 248 -9.00 12.66 -3.60
CA PRO A 248 -8.61 13.84 -2.84
C PRO A 248 -7.95 14.88 -3.75
N VAL A 249 -8.17 16.16 -3.43
CA VAL A 249 -7.53 17.30 -4.08
C VAL A 249 -6.71 18.05 -3.04
N VAL A 250 -5.50 18.45 -3.39
CA VAL A 250 -4.61 19.26 -2.55
C VAL A 250 -4.06 20.43 -3.36
N CYS A 251 -4.07 21.62 -2.77
CA CYS A 251 -3.50 22.82 -3.38
C CYS A 251 -2.09 23.07 -2.85
N LEU A 252 -1.09 23.17 -3.73
CA LEU A 252 0.27 23.55 -3.40
C LEU A 252 0.52 24.99 -3.80
N VAL A 253 0.87 25.85 -2.83
CA VAL A 253 1.14 27.28 -3.03
C VAL A 253 2.64 27.53 -2.98
N ILE A 254 3.19 28.04 -4.08
CA ILE A 254 4.59 28.44 -4.18
C ILE A 254 4.62 29.89 -4.64
N GLU A 255 5.15 30.75 -3.80
CA GLU A 255 5.10 32.18 -3.98
C GLU A 255 3.64 32.66 -4.21
N GLY A 256 3.39 33.67 -5.04
CA GLY A 256 2.04 34.10 -5.37
C GLY A 256 1.84 35.61 -5.38
N GLY A 257 0.82 36.03 -6.12
CA GLY A 257 0.34 37.41 -6.16
C GLY A 257 -0.94 37.59 -5.33
N THR A 258 -1.59 38.74 -5.48
CA THR A 258 -2.85 39.07 -4.82
C THR A 258 -3.96 38.05 -5.11
N ASN A 259 -4.11 37.62 -6.36
CA ASN A 259 -5.08 36.59 -6.76
C ASN A 259 -4.80 35.21 -6.14
N THR A 260 -3.56 34.92 -5.74
CA THR A 260 -3.23 33.65 -5.07
C THR A 260 -3.86 33.59 -3.68
N ILE A 261 -3.87 34.71 -2.93
CA ILE A 261 -4.53 34.80 -1.62
C ILE A 261 -6.04 34.53 -1.78
N ARG A 262 -6.67 35.19 -2.75
CA ARG A 262 -8.09 34.98 -3.04
C ARG A 262 -8.39 33.54 -3.45
N ALA A 263 -7.54 32.93 -4.28
CA ALA A 263 -7.70 31.52 -4.65
C ALA A 263 -7.57 30.59 -3.44
N VAL A 264 -6.64 30.85 -2.52
CA VAL A 264 -6.50 30.11 -1.26
C VAL A 264 -7.76 30.25 -0.40
N LEU A 265 -8.29 31.48 -0.26
CA LEU A 265 -9.54 31.73 0.45
C LEU A 265 -10.69 30.89 -0.15
N GLU A 266 -10.81 30.87 -1.48
CA GLU A 266 -11.80 30.06 -2.19
C GLU A 266 -11.59 28.56 -2.02
N TYR A 267 -10.36 28.04 -1.86
CA TYR A 267 -10.12 26.62 -1.57
C TYR A 267 -10.54 26.24 -0.15
N VAL A 268 -10.18 27.05 0.86
CA VAL A 268 -10.48 26.73 2.27
C VAL A 268 -11.96 26.96 2.65
N THR A 269 -12.66 27.80 1.88
CA THR A 269 -14.09 28.08 2.05
C THR A 269 -15.00 27.23 1.16
N ASP A 270 -14.47 26.47 0.19
CA ASP A 270 -15.27 25.60 -0.67
C ASP A 270 -15.95 24.47 0.12
N THR A 271 -16.90 23.82 -0.55
CA THR A 271 -17.67 22.68 -0.05
C THR A 271 -17.61 21.54 -1.09
N PRO A 272 -16.85 20.46 -0.83
CA PRO A 272 -15.96 20.25 0.31
C PRO A 272 -14.70 21.16 0.25
N PRO A 273 -14.10 21.50 1.40
CA PRO A 273 -12.89 22.32 1.43
C PRO A 273 -11.68 21.58 0.85
N VAL A 274 -10.77 22.32 0.22
CA VAL A 274 -9.53 21.78 -0.33
C VAL A 274 -8.35 22.17 0.59
N PRO A 275 -7.58 21.21 1.10
CA PRO A 275 -6.39 21.50 1.88
C PRO A 275 -5.32 22.23 1.07
N VAL A 276 -4.63 23.15 1.73
CA VAL A 276 -3.61 24.01 1.13
C VAL A 276 -2.28 23.79 1.82
N VAL A 277 -1.27 23.42 1.04
CA VAL A 277 0.13 23.33 1.48
C VAL A 277 0.85 24.59 1.01
N VAL A 278 1.39 25.36 1.94
CA VAL A 278 2.11 26.62 1.65
C VAL A 278 3.60 26.39 1.84
N CYS A 279 4.40 26.65 0.81
CA CYS A 279 5.87 26.60 0.92
C CYS A 279 6.41 27.90 1.50
N ASP A 280 6.79 27.88 2.78
CA ASP A 280 7.42 29.02 3.47
C ASP A 280 8.81 29.31 2.91
N GLY A 281 9.17 30.58 2.80
CA GLY A 281 10.41 31.04 2.19
C GLY A 281 10.40 31.01 0.65
N SER A 282 9.22 30.86 0.03
CA SER A 282 9.06 30.95 -1.43
C SER A 282 8.73 32.37 -1.91
N GLY A 283 8.33 33.27 -1.02
CA GLY A 283 8.13 34.70 -1.32
C GLY A 283 6.67 35.17 -1.34
N ARG A 284 6.49 36.49 -1.25
CA ARG A 284 5.23 37.23 -1.43
C ARG A 284 4.03 36.60 -0.72
N ALA A 285 3.01 36.13 -1.46
CA ALA A 285 1.78 35.61 -0.88
C ALA A 285 1.99 34.37 0.01
N ALA A 286 2.90 33.48 -0.36
CA ALA A 286 3.17 32.27 0.42
C ALA A 286 3.74 32.60 1.80
N ASP A 287 4.70 33.52 1.86
CA ASP A 287 5.32 33.93 3.13
C ASP A 287 4.32 34.71 4.00
N LEU A 288 3.48 35.56 3.41
CA LEU A 288 2.40 36.24 4.13
C LEU A 288 1.38 35.25 4.71
N LEU A 289 0.98 34.23 3.95
CA LEU A 289 0.09 33.16 4.43
C LEU A 289 0.75 32.35 5.55
N ALA A 290 2.03 31.99 5.41
CA ALA A 290 2.79 31.25 6.42
C ALA A 290 2.97 32.06 7.72
N PHE A 291 3.23 33.37 7.59
CA PHE A 291 3.32 34.30 8.71
C PHE A 291 1.98 34.43 9.44
N THR A 292 0.90 34.73 8.70
CA THR A 292 -0.46 34.86 9.26
C THR A 292 -0.89 33.58 9.97
N HIS A 293 -0.65 32.42 9.35
CA HIS A 293 -0.96 31.12 9.92
C HIS A 293 -0.19 30.84 11.24
N LYS A 294 1.05 31.33 11.36
CA LYS A 294 1.88 31.16 12.58
C LYS A 294 1.28 31.88 13.79
N TYR A 295 0.72 33.07 13.58
CA TYR A 295 0.19 33.92 14.65
C TYR A 295 -1.34 33.83 14.81
N ALA A 296 -2.02 33.08 13.95
CA ALA A 296 -3.44 32.80 14.08
C ALA A 296 -3.71 31.84 15.26
N SER A 297 -4.58 32.26 16.18
CA SER A 297 -5.05 31.43 17.30
C SER A 297 -5.99 30.31 16.83
N GLU A 298 -5.96 29.18 17.52
CA GLU A 298 -6.87 28.05 17.31
C GLU A 298 -8.29 28.33 17.85
N THR A 299 -8.42 29.24 18.82
CA THR A 299 -9.70 29.62 19.45
C THR A 299 -10.45 30.74 18.70
N GLY A 300 -9.88 31.25 17.60
CA GLY A 300 -10.48 32.35 16.82
C GLY A 300 -10.28 33.75 17.42
N GLU A 301 -9.67 33.87 18.61
CA GLU A 301 -9.27 35.16 19.18
C GLU A 301 -8.03 35.69 18.47
N GLN A 302 -8.21 36.72 17.63
CA GLN A 302 -7.16 37.29 16.78
C GLN A 302 -6.42 38.46 17.45
N THR A 303 -6.23 38.41 18.77
CA THR A 303 -5.69 39.53 19.57
C THR A 303 -4.26 39.92 19.18
N VAL A 304 -3.40 38.94 18.86
CA VAL A 304 -2.01 39.17 18.39
C VAL A 304 -1.97 39.63 16.94
N LEU A 305 -2.91 39.17 16.11
CA LEU A 305 -2.94 39.55 14.70
C LEU A 305 -3.40 41.00 14.54
N GLU A 306 -4.39 41.42 15.34
CA GLU A 306 -4.92 42.78 15.31
C GLU A 306 -3.89 43.80 15.81
N SER A 307 -3.02 43.44 16.76
CA SER A 307 -1.92 44.32 17.19
C SER A 307 -0.79 44.46 16.17
N MET A 308 -0.65 43.49 15.25
CA MET A 308 0.34 43.52 14.16
C MET A 308 -0.24 44.00 12.82
N LYS A 309 -1.50 44.44 12.81
CA LYS A 309 -2.24 44.81 11.59
C LYS A 309 -1.53 45.87 10.75
N ASP A 310 -1.09 46.97 11.37
CA ASP A 310 -0.43 48.07 10.65
C ASP A 310 0.88 47.62 10.00
N TYR A 311 1.66 46.77 10.70
CA TYR A 311 2.88 46.17 10.16
C TYR A 311 2.58 45.25 8.97
N MET A 312 1.51 44.45 9.06
CA MET A 312 1.09 43.57 7.96
C MET A 312 0.57 44.36 6.77
N LEU A 313 -0.19 45.44 6.97
CA LEU A 313 -0.68 46.31 5.91
C LEU A 313 0.49 46.94 5.14
N ASP A 314 1.47 47.51 5.83
CA ASP A 314 2.68 48.06 5.21
C ASP A 314 3.46 46.98 4.45
N THR A 315 3.57 45.77 5.01
CA THR A 315 4.22 44.63 4.35
C THR A 315 3.46 44.21 3.08
N ILE A 316 2.13 44.18 3.10
CA ILE A 316 1.26 43.85 1.95
C ILE A 316 1.39 44.93 0.86
N GLN A 317 1.37 46.21 1.23
CA GLN A 317 1.55 47.33 0.30
C GLN A 317 2.88 47.24 -0.43
N ARG A 318 3.97 46.99 0.31
CA ARG A 318 5.31 46.82 -0.27
C ARG A 318 5.44 45.55 -1.11
N SER A 319 4.86 44.44 -0.66
CA SER A 319 5.01 43.12 -1.32
C SER A 319 4.27 43.03 -2.66
N PHE A 320 3.14 43.72 -2.79
CA PHE A 320 2.29 43.68 -3.99
C PHE A 320 2.21 45.01 -4.75
N GLU A 321 2.88 46.07 -4.27
CA GLU A 321 2.86 47.41 -4.86
C GLU A 321 1.42 47.95 -5.01
N VAL A 322 0.62 47.83 -3.94
CA VAL A 322 -0.79 48.22 -3.92
C VAL A 322 -1.07 49.37 -2.96
N GLY A 323 -2.12 50.15 -3.25
CA GLY A 323 -2.63 51.19 -2.35
C GLY A 323 -3.28 50.62 -1.07
N LEU A 324 -3.50 51.48 -0.08
CA LEU A 324 -3.97 51.11 1.26
C LEU A 324 -5.30 50.35 1.22
N GLU A 325 -6.31 50.84 0.50
CA GLU A 325 -7.63 50.19 0.40
C GLU A 325 -7.53 48.73 -0.08
N LYS A 326 -6.68 48.47 -1.08
CA LYS A 326 -6.46 47.11 -1.60
C LYS A 326 -5.68 46.26 -0.61
N ALA A 327 -4.72 46.84 0.11
CA ALA A 327 -3.97 46.14 1.14
C ALA A 327 -4.87 45.74 2.32
N GLU A 328 -5.79 46.61 2.74
CA GLU A 328 -6.81 46.29 3.76
C GLU A 328 -7.73 45.16 3.30
N CYS A 329 -8.21 45.19 2.05
CA CYS A 329 -8.99 44.09 1.48
C CYS A 329 -8.21 42.77 1.53
N LEU A 330 -6.94 42.77 1.11
CA LEU A 330 -6.08 41.58 1.11
C LEU A 330 -5.76 41.09 2.52
N TYR A 331 -5.57 41.99 3.48
CA TYR A 331 -5.40 41.65 4.88
C TYR A 331 -6.64 40.90 5.38
N HIS A 332 -7.84 41.42 5.12
CA HIS A 332 -9.07 40.73 5.49
C HIS A 332 -9.19 39.34 4.84
N GLU A 333 -8.85 39.19 3.56
CA GLU A 333 -8.82 37.88 2.89
C GLU A 333 -7.80 36.91 3.54
N LEU A 334 -6.58 37.38 3.87
CA LEU A 334 -5.54 36.58 4.54
C LEU A 334 -5.99 36.08 5.91
N VAL A 335 -6.54 36.98 6.72
CA VAL A 335 -7.04 36.66 8.06
C VAL A 335 -8.19 35.64 7.96
N GLN A 336 -9.10 35.80 6.99
CA GLN A 336 -10.16 34.84 6.74
C GLN A 336 -9.65 33.46 6.34
N CYS A 337 -8.58 33.36 5.53
CA CYS A 337 -7.97 32.08 5.16
C CYS A 337 -7.58 31.26 6.41
N THR A 338 -7.05 31.94 7.43
CA THR A 338 -6.55 31.30 8.66
C THR A 338 -7.62 30.91 9.67
N ARG A 339 -8.89 31.26 9.44
CA ARG A 339 -10.00 30.85 10.34
C ARG A 339 -10.13 29.33 10.46
N LYS A 340 -9.84 28.59 9.38
CA LYS A 340 -9.80 27.12 9.36
C LYS A 340 -8.37 26.63 9.31
N LYS A 341 -7.64 26.81 10.41
CA LYS A 341 -6.21 26.53 10.53
C LYS A 341 -5.83 25.08 10.13
N ASN A 342 -6.69 24.11 10.45
CA ASN A 342 -6.51 22.69 10.10
C ASN A 342 -6.45 22.40 8.60
N LEU A 343 -6.95 23.29 7.73
CA LEU A 343 -6.89 23.13 6.28
C LEU A 343 -5.58 23.64 5.66
N ILE A 344 -4.81 24.46 6.38
CA ILE A 344 -3.56 25.04 5.89
C ILE A 344 -2.39 24.34 6.57
N THR A 345 -1.50 23.76 5.78
CA THR A 345 -0.25 23.16 6.26
C THR A 345 0.93 23.95 5.72
N VAL A 346 1.76 24.50 6.61
CA VAL A 346 2.94 25.27 6.22
C VAL A 346 4.15 24.35 6.16
N PHE A 347 4.74 24.21 4.98
CA PHE A 347 5.99 23.50 4.76
C PHE A 347 7.17 24.44 4.99
N ARG A 348 8.01 24.13 5.99
CA ARG A 348 9.24 24.87 6.29
C ARG A 348 10.44 23.97 6.09
N ILE A 349 11.50 24.52 5.51
CA ILE A 349 12.79 23.84 5.46
C ILE A 349 13.48 24.09 6.80
N THR A 350 13.57 23.06 7.63
CA THR A 350 14.32 23.09 8.89
C THR A 350 15.73 22.56 8.68
N ASP A 351 16.70 23.28 9.24
CA ASP A 351 18.13 22.94 9.16
C ASP A 351 18.66 22.34 10.47
N ARG A 352 17.75 22.08 11.42
CA ARG A 352 18.09 21.55 12.73
C ARG A 352 18.39 20.05 12.60
N PRO A 353 19.58 19.59 13.04
CA PRO A 353 19.97 18.18 12.93
C PRO A 353 19.13 17.23 13.81
N GLU A 354 18.39 17.77 14.80
CA GLU A 354 17.60 17.02 15.77
C GLU A 354 16.16 16.74 15.28
N ASP A 355 15.65 17.50 14.32
CA ASP A 355 14.31 17.31 13.77
C ASP A 355 14.34 16.32 12.59
N LYS A 356 13.40 15.37 12.56
CA LYS A 356 13.21 14.48 11.39
C LYS A 356 13.05 15.35 10.13
N VAL A 357 13.90 15.11 9.13
CA VAL A 357 13.84 15.83 7.84
C VAL A 357 12.46 15.61 7.22
N GLN A 358 11.61 16.64 7.28
CA GLN A 358 10.27 16.57 6.71
C GLN A 358 10.39 16.70 5.18
N GLU A 359 10.04 15.64 4.45
CA GLU A 359 10.02 15.69 2.99
C GLU A 359 8.68 16.28 2.51
N LEU A 360 8.73 17.11 1.45
CA LEU A 360 7.54 17.79 0.92
C LEU A 360 6.44 16.81 0.48
N ASP A 361 6.79 15.62 -0.05
CA ASP A 361 5.78 14.62 -0.43
C ASP A 361 5.01 14.09 0.77
N GLN A 362 5.67 13.90 1.92
CA GLN A 362 4.99 13.51 3.15
C GLN A 362 4.10 14.65 3.64
N THR A 363 4.57 15.90 3.61
CA THR A 363 3.73 17.06 3.98
C THR A 363 2.47 17.17 3.12
N ILE A 364 2.58 16.97 1.80
CA ILE A 364 1.43 16.98 0.88
C ILE A 364 0.39 15.93 1.28
N LEU A 365 0.84 14.72 1.61
CA LEU A 365 -0.04 13.60 1.91
C LEU A 365 -0.62 13.67 3.34
N THR A 366 0.18 14.07 4.34
CA THR A 366 -0.28 14.29 5.72
C THR A 366 -1.29 15.44 5.81
N ALA A 367 -1.15 16.49 4.96
CA ALA A 367 -2.11 17.59 4.92
C ALA A 367 -3.54 17.12 4.57
N LEU A 368 -3.68 16.05 3.77
CA LEU A 368 -4.98 15.46 3.44
C LEU A 368 -5.63 14.79 4.66
N PHE A 369 -4.85 14.16 5.53
CA PHE A 369 -5.37 13.53 6.75
C PHE A 369 -5.79 14.56 7.81
N LYS A 370 -4.99 15.61 8.02
CA LYS A 370 -5.27 16.66 9.01
C LYS A 370 -6.51 17.49 8.66
N SER A 371 -6.75 17.71 7.38
CA SER A 371 -7.78 18.63 6.89
C SER A 371 -9.17 18.00 6.80
N GLN A 372 -9.25 16.69 6.51
CA GLN A 372 -10.52 16.06 6.14
C GLN A 372 -11.24 15.34 7.30
N HIS A 373 -10.72 15.41 8.55
CA HIS A 373 -11.27 14.70 9.73
C HIS A 373 -11.73 13.26 9.40
N LEU A 374 -10.96 12.58 8.56
CA LEU A 374 -11.29 11.25 8.07
C LEU A 374 -11.25 10.25 9.21
N SER A 375 -12.14 9.26 9.16
CA SER A 375 -12.05 8.13 10.08
C SER A 375 -10.72 7.37 9.85
N PRO A 376 -10.17 6.70 10.87
CA PRO A 376 -8.95 5.89 10.71
C PRO A 376 -9.04 4.88 9.57
N SER A 377 -10.25 4.35 9.31
CA SER A 377 -10.51 3.43 8.21
C SER A 377 -10.37 4.07 6.82
N GLU A 378 -10.80 5.33 6.67
CA GLU A 378 -10.68 6.09 5.43
C GLU A 378 -9.25 6.57 5.21
N GLN A 379 -8.57 7.00 6.27
CA GLN A 379 -7.13 7.32 6.22
C GLN A 379 -6.33 6.12 5.74
N LEU A 380 -6.62 4.93 6.27
CA LEU A 380 -5.95 3.69 5.86
C LEU A 380 -6.27 3.32 4.40
N SER A 381 -7.53 3.48 3.98
CA SER A 381 -7.92 3.26 2.58
C SER A 381 -7.16 4.17 1.62
N LEU A 382 -6.92 5.43 1.99
CA LEU A 382 -6.13 6.39 1.19
C LEU A 382 -4.64 6.02 1.18
N ALA A 383 -4.05 5.73 2.34
CA ALA A 383 -2.65 5.30 2.43
C ALA A 383 -2.37 4.04 1.59
N LEU A 384 -3.32 3.10 1.58
CA LEU A 384 -3.30 1.91 0.73
C LEU A 384 -3.44 2.25 -0.77
N ALA A 385 -4.37 3.14 -1.13
CA ALA A 385 -4.54 3.58 -2.51
C ALA A 385 -3.25 4.23 -3.07
N TRP A 386 -2.57 5.01 -2.24
CA TRP A 386 -1.28 5.66 -2.54
C TRP A 386 -0.08 4.74 -2.44
N ASN A 387 -0.23 3.53 -1.88
CA ASN A 387 0.87 2.60 -1.63
C ASN A 387 2.01 3.23 -0.80
N ARG A 388 1.66 4.00 0.24
CA ARG A 388 2.61 4.73 1.12
C ARG A 388 2.56 4.20 2.55
N VAL A 389 3.50 3.32 2.86
CA VAL A 389 3.59 2.62 4.16
C VAL A 389 4.12 3.53 5.24
N ASP A 390 5.12 4.35 4.89
CA ASP A 390 5.76 5.31 5.79
C ASP A 390 4.74 6.25 6.45
N ILE A 391 3.74 6.69 5.67
CA ILE A 391 2.67 7.57 6.15
C ILE A 391 1.65 6.81 7.00
N ALA A 392 1.31 5.57 6.61
CA ALA A 392 0.42 4.74 7.43
C ALA A 392 1.03 4.50 8.82
N ARG A 393 2.34 4.21 8.88
CA ARG A 393 3.06 4.05 10.14
C ARG A 393 3.02 5.29 11.01
N SER A 394 3.31 6.46 10.44
CA SER A 394 3.51 7.67 11.22
C SER A 394 2.22 8.36 11.63
N GLU A 395 1.18 8.30 10.79
CA GLU A 395 -0.07 9.06 11.00
C GLU A 395 -1.25 8.18 11.43
N ILE A 396 -1.25 6.88 11.12
CA ILE A 396 -2.42 6.00 11.31
C ILE A 396 -2.17 4.96 12.41
N PHE A 397 -0.96 4.38 12.48
CA PHE A 397 -0.60 3.38 13.48
C PHE A 397 0.15 4.01 14.66
N VAL A 398 -0.48 5.00 15.30
CA VAL A 398 0.07 5.68 16.48
C VAL A 398 -0.33 4.94 17.76
N TYR A 399 0.57 4.90 18.75
CA TYR A 399 0.31 4.27 20.05
C TYR A 399 -0.89 4.93 20.76
N GLY A 400 -1.81 4.12 21.30
CA GLY A 400 -3.00 4.58 22.02
C GLY A 400 -4.28 4.74 21.18
N GLN A 401 -4.22 4.53 19.86
CA GLN A 401 -5.40 4.59 19.00
C GLN A 401 -6.20 3.27 19.02
N GLU A 402 -7.43 3.32 19.53
CA GLU A 402 -8.34 2.17 19.54
C GLU A 402 -9.03 2.01 18.19
N TRP A 403 -8.96 0.79 17.64
CA TRP A 403 -9.62 0.43 16.40
C TRP A 403 -10.98 -0.21 16.73
N PRO A 404 -12.09 0.30 16.19
CA PRO A 404 -13.38 -0.34 16.40
C PRO A 404 -13.39 -1.76 15.80
N PRO A 405 -14.15 -2.71 16.38
CA PRO A 405 -14.36 -4.01 15.77
C PRO A 405 -14.86 -3.83 14.33
N VAL A 406 -14.08 -4.37 13.40
CA VAL A 406 -14.02 -3.99 11.98
C VAL A 406 -15.41 -4.02 11.31
N ASN A 407 -15.78 -2.94 10.63
CA ASN A 407 -16.98 -2.91 9.79
C ASN A 407 -16.69 -3.62 8.46
N HIS A 408 -17.38 -4.75 8.24
CA HIS A 408 -16.98 -5.84 7.36
C HIS A 408 -16.63 -5.45 5.91
N LYS A 409 -17.25 -4.40 5.32
CA LYS A 409 -17.21 -4.15 3.87
C LYS A 409 -15.95 -3.44 3.34
N ASN A 410 -15.28 -2.63 4.16
CA ASN A 410 -14.17 -1.77 3.70
C ASN A 410 -12.84 -2.52 3.57
N TRP A 411 -12.63 -3.56 4.39
CA TRP A 411 -11.38 -4.32 4.39
C TRP A 411 -11.20 -5.20 3.15
N TYR A 412 -12.29 -5.74 2.59
CA TYR A 412 -12.27 -6.61 1.40
C TYR A 412 -11.61 -5.96 0.17
N SER A 413 -11.86 -4.66 -0.03
CA SER A 413 -11.30 -3.85 -1.13
C SER A 413 -9.81 -3.55 -0.91
N CYS A 414 -9.47 -3.22 0.34
CA CYS A 414 -8.11 -2.91 0.77
C CYS A 414 -7.18 -4.11 0.54
N VAL A 415 -7.58 -5.31 0.97
CA VAL A 415 -6.78 -6.55 0.87
C VAL A 415 -6.37 -6.91 -0.56
N GLN A 416 -7.25 -6.72 -1.55
CA GLN A 416 -6.93 -7.02 -2.95
C GLN A 416 -5.76 -6.15 -3.49
N ARG A 417 -5.61 -4.94 -2.93
CA ARG A 417 -4.62 -3.93 -3.30
C ARG A 417 -3.40 -3.87 -2.38
N ILE A 418 -3.33 -4.72 -1.35
CA ILE A 418 -2.16 -4.76 -0.47
C ILE A 418 -0.95 -5.23 -1.27
N ASN A 419 -0.10 -4.25 -1.61
CA ASN A 419 1.24 -4.48 -2.08
C ASN A 419 2.21 -4.44 -0.89
N LYS A 420 2.91 -5.55 -0.71
CA LYS A 420 4.21 -5.81 -0.08
C LYS A 420 4.52 -5.32 1.35
N LEU A 421 4.07 -4.15 1.83
CA LEU A 421 4.65 -3.54 3.05
C LEU A 421 3.63 -3.07 4.11
N ILE A 422 2.43 -2.62 3.74
CA ILE A 422 1.42 -2.19 4.75
C ILE A 422 0.92 -3.40 5.55
N LEU A 423 0.94 -4.61 4.95
CA LEU A 423 0.62 -5.82 5.69
C LEU A 423 1.65 -6.15 6.78
N ILE A 424 2.93 -5.88 6.53
CA ILE A 424 4.01 -6.25 7.46
C ILE A 424 3.84 -5.47 8.77
N GLU A 425 3.53 -4.17 8.70
CA GLU A 425 3.29 -3.38 9.92
C GLU A 425 1.94 -3.67 10.57
N VAL A 426 0.88 -3.91 9.78
CA VAL A 426 -0.43 -4.32 10.31
C VAL A 426 -0.37 -5.68 11.03
N VAL A 427 0.47 -6.59 10.56
CA VAL A 427 0.65 -7.93 11.14
C VAL A 427 1.63 -7.90 12.32
N ASN A 428 2.67 -7.07 12.29
CA ASN A 428 3.59 -6.87 13.42
C ASN A 428 2.93 -6.13 14.60
N GLY A 429 1.91 -5.30 14.35
CA GLY A 429 1.03 -4.78 15.38
C GLY A 429 0.11 -5.89 15.92
N LYS A 430 0.50 -6.52 17.03
CA LYS A 430 -0.11 -7.71 17.69
C LYS A 430 -1.64 -7.71 17.94
N ARG A 431 -2.43 -6.72 17.53
CA ARG A 431 -3.88 -6.61 17.78
C ARG A 431 -4.81 -6.84 16.57
N LEU A 432 -4.29 -7.05 15.35
CA LEU A 432 -5.13 -7.30 14.16
C LEU A 432 -5.15 -8.77 13.65
N LEU A 433 -4.51 -9.70 14.36
CA LEU A 433 -4.44 -11.12 13.99
C LEU A 433 -5.80 -11.85 14.09
N GLN A 434 -6.69 -11.43 15.01
CA GLN A 434 -8.02 -12.04 15.15
C GLN A 434 -9.01 -11.58 14.07
N CYS A 435 -8.88 -10.33 13.59
CA CYS A 435 -9.71 -9.82 12.49
C CYS A 435 -9.24 -10.35 11.12
N THR A 436 -7.93 -10.51 10.92
CA THR A 436 -7.38 -10.94 9.63
C THR A 436 -7.84 -12.34 9.22
N SER A 437 -7.88 -13.31 10.14
CA SER A 437 -8.41 -14.66 9.91
C SER A 437 -9.80 -14.69 9.23
N TYR A 438 -10.76 -13.97 9.83
CA TYR A 438 -12.15 -13.92 9.41
C TYR A 438 -12.34 -13.27 8.02
N TYR A 439 -11.65 -12.14 7.78
CA TYR A 439 -11.85 -11.36 6.56
C TYR A 439 -11.09 -11.89 5.35
N TYR A 440 -9.94 -12.51 5.58
CA TYR A 440 -9.15 -13.10 4.50
C TYR A 440 -9.82 -14.34 3.92
N GLY A 441 -10.44 -15.17 4.77
CA GLY A 441 -11.26 -16.30 4.34
C GLY A 441 -12.39 -15.94 3.37
N LEU A 442 -13.03 -14.79 3.58
CA LEU A 442 -14.08 -14.25 2.69
C LEU A 442 -13.51 -13.67 1.39
N CYS A 443 -12.34 -13.00 1.43
CA CYS A 443 -11.60 -12.54 0.25
C CYS A 443 -11.12 -13.70 -0.65
N ILE A 444 -10.69 -14.79 0.00
CA ILE A 444 -10.27 -16.06 -0.59
C ILE A 444 -11.46 -16.66 -1.34
N LYS A 445 -12.61 -16.88 -0.68
CA LYS A 445 -13.84 -17.42 -1.28
C LYS A 445 -14.37 -16.57 -2.46
N ALA A 446 -14.25 -15.24 -2.39
CA ALA A 446 -14.58 -14.32 -3.49
C ALA A 446 -13.53 -14.29 -4.64
N SER A 447 -12.28 -14.70 -4.39
CA SER A 447 -11.25 -14.86 -5.43
C SER A 447 -11.39 -16.19 -6.16
N TYR A 448 -11.73 -17.27 -5.44
CA TYR A 448 -12.01 -18.60 -6.00
C TYR A 448 -13.23 -18.61 -6.94
N THR A 449 -14.16 -17.66 -6.79
CA THR A 449 -15.35 -17.50 -7.64
C THR A 449 -15.11 -16.71 -8.93
N ARG A 450 -13.91 -16.14 -9.15
CA ARG A 450 -13.59 -15.36 -10.37
C ARG A 450 -13.27 -16.26 -11.56
N ARG A 451 -13.82 -15.90 -12.74
CA ARG A 451 -13.72 -16.64 -14.00
C ARG A 451 -12.28 -16.99 -14.42
N LYS A 452 -11.33 -16.05 -14.25
CA LYS A 452 -9.90 -16.26 -14.59
C LYS A 452 -9.24 -17.34 -13.71
N PHE A 453 -9.46 -17.29 -12.39
CA PHE A 453 -8.93 -18.27 -11.45
C PHE A 453 -9.60 -19.65 -11.64
N ARG A 454 -10.92 -19.68 -11.86
CA ARG A 454 -11.69 -20.91 -12.09
C ARG A 454 -11.20 -21.69 -13.31
N VAL A 455 -10.78 -20.99 -14.37
CA VAL A 455 -10.20 -21.61 -15.58
C VAL A 455 -8.85 -22.24 -15.29
N ILE A 456 -7.96 -21.53 -14.58
CA ILE A 456 -6.62 -22.03 -14.19
C ILE A 456 -6.76 -23.23 -13.24
N TYR A 457 -7.55 -23.09 -12.18
CA TYR A 457 -7.80 -24.16 -11.19
C TYR A 457 -8.43 -25.39 -11.84
N ALA A 458 -9.44 -25.22 -12.71
CA ALA A 458 -10.07 -26.34 -13.40
C ALA A 458 -9.15 -27.00 -14.44
N LYS A 459 -8.23 -26.26 -15.07
CA LYS A 459 -7.26 -26.81 -16.03
C LYS A 459 -6.20 -27.63 -15.29
N VAL A 460 -5.63 -27.10 -14.20
CA VAL A 460 -4.66 -27.80 -13.34
C VAL A 460 -5.25 -29.06 -12.70
N MET A 461 -6.51 -28.99 -12.22
CA MET A 461 -7.16 -30.15 -11.57
C MET A 461 -7.69 -31.20 -12.56
N LYS A 462 -7.96 -30.86 -13.83
CA LYS A 462 -8.47 -31.82 -14.83
C LYS A 462 -7.39 -32.58 -15.61
N LYS A 463 -6.13 -32.11 -15.60
CA LYS A 463 -5.03 -32.63 -16.44
C LYS A 463 -4.11 -33.65 -15.74
N SER A 464 -4.55 -34.31 -14.66
CA SER A 464 -3.80 -35.41 -14.04
C SER A 464 -4.50 -36.77 -14.25
N PRO A 465 -4.37 -37.43 -15.42
CA PRO A 465 -5.00 -38.73 -15.68
C PRO A 465 -4.08 -39.93 -15.37
N HIS A 466 -2.83 -39.71 -14.94
CA HIS A 466 -1.84 -40.79 -14.77
C HIS A 466 -1.16 -40.87 -13.40
N VAL A 467 -1.72 -40.23 -12.36
CA VAL A 467 -1.44 -40.68 -11.00
C VAL A 467 -2.19 -41.99 -10.80
N HIS A 468 -1.44 -43.06 -10.57
CA HIS A 468 -1.98 -44.38 -10.27
C HIS A 468 -3.13 -44.29 -9.27
N ARG A 469 -4.12 -45.13 -9.55
CA ARG A 469 -5.50 -45.16 -9.07
C ARG A 469 -5.64 -45.53 -7.58
N ASN A 470 -4.86 -44.90 -6.69
CA ASN A 470 -5.03 -44.99 -5.22
C ASN A 470 -5.38 -43.65 -4.56
N SER A 471 -5.47 -42.54 -5.30
CA SER A 471 -6.01 -41.27 -4.78
C SER A 471 -7.54 -41.22 -4.70
N SER A 472 -8.21 -42.36 -4.49
CA SER A 472 -9.58 -42.35 -3.96
C SER A 472 -9.65 -41.81 -2.53
N SER A 473 -8.52 -41.73 -1.81
CA SER A 473 -8.39 -41.12 -0.48
C SER A 473 -8.34 -39.58 -0.51
N PHE A 474 -7.92 -38.94 -1.61
CA PHE A 474 -7.93 -37.47 -1.72
C PHE A 474 -9.35 -36.90 -1.92
N ILE A 475 -10.32 -37.71 -2.35
CA ILE A 475 -11.72 -37.31 -2.57
C ILE A 475 -12.68 -37.97 -1.56
N ARG A 476 -12.39 -39.16 -1.00
CA ARG A 476 -13.31 -39.84 -0.06
C ARG A 476 -13.33 -39.26 1.35
N TYR A 477 -12.28 -38.60 1.82
CA TYR A 477 -12.29 -38.01 3.18
C TYR A 477 -12.79 -36.55 3.22
N TYR A 478 -13.01 -35.89 2.07
CA TYR A 478 -13.82 -34.67 1.96
C TYR A 478 -15.34 -34.98 1.98
N GLY A 479 -15.72 -36.08 2.62
CA GLY A 479 -17.08 -36.52 2.89
C GLY A 479 -17.71 -35.88 4.14
N ASN A 480 -17.03 -34.95 4.81
CA ASN A 480 -17.69 -34.09 5.79
C ASN A 480 -18.20 -32.82 5.10
N ALA A 481 -19.52 -32.69 5.09
CA ALA A 481 -20.38 -31.83 4.27
C ALA A 481 -20.16 -30.29 4.38
N ASN A 482 -19.04 -29.83 4.94
CA ASN A 482 -18.83 -28.41 5.23
C ASN A 482 -18.00 -27.66 4.18
N PHE A 483 -17.20 -28.33 3.34
CA PHE A 483 -16.38 -27.64 2.32
C PHE A 483 -17.03 -27.60 0.92
N THR A 484 -17.80 -28.63 0.54
CA THR A 484 -18.53 -28.67 -0.74
C THR A 484 -19.71 -27.69 -0.81
N LEU A 485 -20.25 -27.28 0.35
CA LEU A 485 -21.27 -26.22 0.47
C LEU A 485 -20.71 -24.81 0.22
N SER A 486 -19.38 -24.64 0.18
CA SER A 486 -18.71 -23.37 -0.06
C SER A 486 -18.71 -22.95 -1.55
N LEU A 487 -18.74 -23.93 -2.46
CA LEU A 487 -18.75 -23.70 -3.92
C LEU A 487 -20.16 -23.64 -4.51
N LEU A 488 -21.18 -24.15 -3.80
CA LEU A 488 -22.61 -24.15 -4.18
C LEU A 488 -23.45 -23.14 -3.37
N ALA A 489 -22.82 -22.15 -2.74
CA ALA A 489 -23.48 -21.11 -1.95
C ALA A 489 -24.31 -20.10 -2.79
N GLU A 490 -24.87 -20.53 -3.92
CA GLU A 490 -25.93 -19.82 -4.66
C GLU A 490 -27.35 -20.32 -4.27
N ALA A 491 -27.48 -21.30 -3.36
CA ALA A 491 -28.77 -21.93 -3.05
C ALA A 491 -29.33 -21.68 -1.63
N LEU A 492 -28.67 -20.90 -0.75
CA LEU A 492 -29.17 -20.66 0.61
C LEU A 492 -29.65 -19.21 0.80
N PRO A 493 -30.87 -18.99 1.36
CA PRO A 493 -31.41 -17.66 1.62
C PRO A 493 -30.53 -16.86 2.60
N ALA A 494 -30.47 -15.55 2.39
CA ALA A 494 -29.61 -14.57 3.06
C ALA A 494 -29.87 -14.34 4.58
N SER A 495 -30.45 -15.30 5.31
CA SER A 495 -30.97 -15.08 6.67
C SER A 495 -30.26 -15.80 7.81
N SER A 496 -29.22 -16.61 7.59
CA SER A 496 -28.42 -17.17 8.70
C SER A 496 -27.11 -16.38 8.91
N ARG A 497 -27.15 -15.48 9.90
CA ARG A 497 -25.99 -14.88 10.56
C ARG A 497 -25.09 -15.99 11.14
N GLU A 498 -23.78 -15.72 11.12
CA GLU A 498 -22.66 -16.61 11.49
C GLU A 498 -22.19 -17.56 10.37
N MET A 499 -21.29 -17.03 9.53
CA MET A 499 -20.47 -17.83 8.62
C MET A 499 -19.36 -18.54 9.42
N PRO A 500 -19.09 -19.83 9.17
CA PRO A 500 -18.08 -20.59 9.90
C PRO A 500 -16.68 -20.02 9.64
N LEU A 501 -15.90 -19.84 10.71
CA LEU A 501 -14.51 -19.41 10.65
C LEU A 501 -13.62 -20.51 10.08
N PHE A 502 -12.51 -20.13 9.45
CA PHE A 502 -11.45 -21.07 9.13
C PHE A 502 -10.69 -21.41 10.40
N ASP A 503 -10.54 -22.70 10.69
CA ASP A 503 -9.75 -23.17 11.82
C ASP A 503 -8.27 -22.78 11.67
N TYR A 504 -7.77 -22.75 10.42
CA TYR A 504 -6.38 -22.43 10.07
C TYR A 504 -6.26 -21.36 8.98
N PRO A 505 -6.48 -20.07 9.31
CA PRO A 505 -6.57 -18.98 8.34
C PRO A 505 -5.27 -18.71 7.57
N PHE A 506 -4.11 -18.90 8.20
CA PHE A 506 -2.80 -18.65 7.57
C PHE A 506 -2.46 -19.71 6.50
N ASN A 507 -2.96 -20.94 6.64
CA ASN A 507 -2.74 -22.00 5.67
C ASN A 507 -3.48 -21.68 4.36
N GLU A 508 -4.75 -21.31 4.47
CA GLU A 508 -5.58 -20.90 3.33
C GLU A 508 -5.02 -19.63 2.65
N LEU A 509 -4.53 -18.69 3.46
CA LEU A 509 -3.91 -17.46 2.98
C LEU A 509 -2.62 -17.68 2.21
N LEU A 510 -1.79 -18.60 2.69
CA LEU A 510 -0.58 -19.01 2.01
C LEU A 510 -0.92 -19.61 0.65
N ILE A 511 -1.87 -20.56 0.59
CA ILE A 511 -2.29 -21.20 -0.65
C ILE A 511 -2.79 -20.15 -1.65
N TRP A 512 -3.66 -19.23 -1.20
CA TRP A 512 -4.13 -18.12 -2.04
C TRP A 512 -2.99 -17.23 -2.55
N ALA A 513 -2.02 -16.88 -1.69
CA ALA A 513 -0.89 -16.04 -2.08
C ALA A 513 0.01 -16.74 -3.11
N VAL A 514 0.27 -18.04 -2.95
CA VAL A 514 1.04 -18.85 -3.89
C VAL A 514 0.32 -18.96 -5.25
N LEU A 515 -0.96 -19.36 -5.25
CA LEU A 515 -1.75 -19.53 -6.47
C LEU A 515 -1.99 -18.20 -7.23
N THR A 516 -1.89 -17.06 -6.54
CA THR A 516 -1.99 -15.72 -7.16
C THR A 516 -0.64 -15.09 -7.49
N LYS A 517 0.46 -15.85 -7.39
CA LYS A 517 1.84 -15.39 -7.69
C LYS A 517 2.26 -14.17 -6.85
N ARG A 518 1.84 -14.13 -5.58
CA ARG A 518 2.15 -13.04 -4.63
C ARG A 518 3.24 -13.49 -3.64
N GLN A 519 4.47 -13.63 -4.12
CA GLN A 519 5.56 -14.25 -3.36
C GLN A 519 5.77 -13.65 -1.97
N GLN A 520 5.92 -12.33 -1.88
CA GLN A 520 6.22 -11.65 -0.60
C GLN A 520 5.08 -11.79 0.42
N MET A 521 3.83 -11.89 -0.06
CA MET A 521 2.68 -12.20 0.80
C MET A 521 2.74 -13.65 1.26
N ALA A 522 3.09 -14.59 0.38
CA ALA A 522 3.26 -15.99 0.74
C ALA A 522 4.35 -16.16 1.81
N LEU A 523 5.47 -15.43 1.72
CA LEU A 523 6.53 -15.44 2.74
C LEU A 523 6.05 -14.95 4.09
N LEU A 524 5.32 -13.84 4.11
CA LEU A 524 4.74 -13.31 5.34
C LEU A 524 3.73 -14.31 5.95
N MET A 525 2.85 -14.90 5.14
CA MET A 525 1.88 -15.89 5.62
C MET A 525 2.55 -17.18 6.12
N TRP A 526 3.71 -17.53 5.56
CA TRP A 526 4.51 -18.65 6.04
C TRP A 526 5.14 -18.39 7.41
N GLN A 527 5.63 -17.17 7.67
CA GLN A 527 6.20 -16.77 8.97
C GLN A 527 5.15 -16.76 10.10
N HIS A 528 3.85 -16.77 9.77
CA HIS A 528 2.77 -16.71 10.75
C HIS A 528 1.90 -17.98 10.74
N GLY A 529 1.36 -18.32 11.91
CA GLY A 529 0.52 -19.50 12.11
C GLY A 529 1.31 -20.80 12.32
N GLU A 530 0.60 -21.93 12.32
CA GLU A 530 1.16 -23.25 12.71
C GLU A 530 1.77 -24.01 11.52
N GLU A 531 2.48 -25.12 11.76
CA GLU A 531 2.96 -26.03 10.70
C GLU A 531 3.85 -25.37 9.62
N ALA A 532 4.82 -24.54 10.02
CA ALA A 532 5.71 -23.83 9.09
C ALA A 532 6.46 -24.77 8.12
N LEU A 533 6.84 -25.97 8.57
CA LEU A 533 7.52 -26.98 7.76
C LEU A 533 6.63 -27.47 6.61
N ALA A 534 5.39 -27.86 6.94
CA ALA A 534 4.41 -28.35 5.96
C ALA A 534 4.02 -27.24 4.96
N LYS A 535 3.77 -26.02 5.45
CA LYS A 535 3.50 -24.84 4.62
C LYS A 535 4.56 -24.60 3.56
N ALA A 536 5.84 -24.66 3.93
CA ALA A 536 6.95 -24.47 2.99
C ALA A 536 6.95 -25.57 1.90
N LEU A 537 6.77 -26.83 2.30
CA LEU A 537 6.72 -27.98 1.38
C LEU A 537 5.56 -27.85 0.39
N VAL A 538 4.38 -27.45 0.86
CA VAL A 538 3.21 -27.25 0.00
C VAL A 538 3.40 -26.07 -0.94
N ALA A 539 3.89 -24.92 -0.45
CA ALA A 539 4.16 -23.76 -1.29
C ALA A 539 5.17 -24.09 -2.40
N CYS A 540 6.25 -24.81 -2.06
CA CYS A 540 7.24 -25.30 -3.03
C CYS A 540 6.60 -26.22 -4.08
N LYS A 541 5.82 -27.22 -3.65
CA LYS A 541 5.13 -28.15 -4.56
C LYS A 541 4.17 -27.42 -5.51
N LEU A 542 3.39 -26.47 -5.00
CA LEU A 542 2.46 -25.67 -5.80
C LEU A 542 3.20 -24.80 -6.82
N TYR A 543 4.28 -24.11 -6.44
CA TYR A 543 5.07 -23.33 -7.39
C TYR A 543 5.71 -24.18 -8.48
N LYS A 544 6.24 -25.36 -8.15
CA LYS A 544 6.77 -26.31 -9.14
C LYS A 544 5.69 -26.77 -10.12
N ALA A 545 4.51 -27.10 -9.62
CA ALA A 545 3.38 -27.52 -10.45
C ALA A 545 2.91 -26.39 -11.38
N MET A 546 2.80 -25.16 -10.87
CA MET A 546 2.43 -23.99 -11.66
C MET A 546 3.49 -23.65 -12.71
N ALA A 547 4.78 -23.77 -12.36
CA ALA A 547 5.86 -23.58 -13.31
C ALA A 547 5.79 -24.63 -14.44
N HIS A 548 5.55 -25.90 -14.11
CA HIS A 548 5.39 -26.95 -15.12
C HIS A 548 4.23 -26.66 -16.09
N GLU A 549 3.07 -26.21 -15.61
CA GLU A 549 1.95 -25.85 -16.50
C GLU A 549 2.29 -24.62 -17.36
N ALA A 550 3.00 -23.63 -16.82
CA ALA A 550 3.46 -22.47 -17.59
C ALA A 550 4.50 -22.86 -18.67
N ALA A 551 5.27 -23.92 -18.45
CA ALA A 551 6.23 -24.43 -19.44
C ALA A 551 5.56 -25.13 -20.64
N GLU A 552 4.30 -25.56 -20.52
CA GLU A 552 3.52 -26.08 -21.65
C GLU A 552 3.00 -24.96 -22.59
N ASP A 553 3.10 -23.69 -22.17
CA ASP A 553 2.65 -22.51 -22.93
C ASP A 553 3.88 -21.67 -23.34
N ASP A 554 4.40 -21.88 -24.55
CA ASP A 554 5.66 -21.27 -25.06
C ASP A 554 5.70 -19.73 -24.98
N LEU A 555 4.54 -19.06 -24.82
CA LEU A 555 4.43 -17.60 -24.69
C LEU A 555 4.75 -17.05 -23.28
N GLU A 556 4.92 -17.89 -22.25
CA GLU A 556 5.08 -17.46 -20.85
C GLU A 556 6.41 -17.89 -20.18
N THR A 557 7.50 -17.94 -20.93
CA THR A 557 8.85 -18.32 -20.42
C THR A 557 9.32 -17.46 -19.24
N GLU A 558 9.03 -16.15 -19.22
CA GLU A 558 9.34 -15.27 -18.08
C GLU A 558 8.58 -15.67 -16.81
N VAL A 559 7.31 -16.09 -16.94
CA VAL A 559 6.47 -16.52 -15.82
C VAL A 559 6.97 -17.85 -15.25
N TYR A 560 7.39 -18.78 -16.12
CA TYR A 560 8.00 -20.03 -15.72
C TYR A 560 9.26 -19.81 -14.86
N GLU A 561 10.19 -18.98 -15.32
CA GLU A 561 11.42 -18.68 -14.58
C GLU A 561 11.13 -18.01 -13.23
N GLU A 562 10.19 -17.06 -13.20
CA GLU A 562 9.77 -16.42 -11.95
C GLU A 562 9.16 -17.40 -10.95
N LEU A 563 8.22 -18.25 -11.37
CA LEU A 563 7.60 -19.26 -10.50
C LEU A 563 8.61 -20.28 -10.00
N ARG A 564 9.55 -20.70 -10.86
CA ARG A 564 10.65 -21.58 -10.47
C ARG A 564 11.56 -20.91 -9.44
N ASN A 565 11.84 -19.62 -9.59
CA ASN A 565 12.61 -18.86 -8.61
C ASN A 565 11.87 -18.73 -7.28
N TYR A 566 10.54 -18.52 -7.27
CA TYR A 566 9.74 -18.52 -6.03
C TYR A 566 9.69 -19.89 -5.35
N GLY A 567 9.53 -20.95 -6.12
CA GLY A 567 9.62 -22.33 -5.63
C GLY A 567 10.99 -22.60 -5.01
N LYS A 568 12.08 -22.23 -5.72
CA LYS A 568 13.44 -22.28 -5.18
C LYS A 568 13.60 -21.41 -3.94
N GLU A 569 12.97 -20.25 -3.88
CA GLU A 569 12.98 -19.43 -2.67
C GLU A 569 12.36 -20.22 -1.51
N PHE A 570 11.20 -20.85 -1.67
CA PHE A 570 10.63 -21.70 -0.61
C PHE A 570 11.45 -22.96 -0.31
N GLU A 571 12.22 -23.48 -1.26
CA GLU A 571 13.25 -24.50 -1.02
C GLU A 571 14.46 -23.92 -0.23
N ASN A 572 14.83 -22.67 -0.52
CA ASN A 572 16.04 -22.01 -0.06
C ASN A 572 15.85 -21.16 1.20
N ILE A 573 14.63 -20.72 1.53
CA ILE A 573 14.39 -19.48 2.27
C ILE A 573 14.97 -19.42 3.66
N PHE A 574 15.28 -20.56 4.28
CA PHE A 574 16.34 -20.64 5.30
C PHE A 574 16.53 -22.12 5.67
N LYS A 575 16.65 -22.98 4.63
CA LYS A 575 16.58 -24.45 4.64
C LYS A 575 15.42 -25.03 5.48
N THR A 576 14.46 -25.70 4.85
CA THR A 576 13.65 -26.74 5.55
C THR A 576 14.56 -27.69 6.34
N LEU A 577 15.80 -27.88 5.86
CA LEU A 577 16.93 -28.50 6.57
C LEU A 577 17.55 -27.69 7.72
N GLU A 578 17.62 -26.35 7.79
CA GLU A 578 18.14 -25.63 8.96
C GLU A 578 17.09 -25.57 10.04
N LEU A 579 15.81 -25.38 9.70
CA LEU A 579 14.73 -25.56 10.66
C LEU A 579 14.71 -27.00 11.18
N LEU A 580 14.84 -27.99 10.27
CA LEU A 580 14.89 -29.41 10.65
C LEU A 580 16.19 -29.78 11.36
N ASP A 581 17.35 -29.26 10.96
CA ASP A 581 18.67 -29.44 11.59
C ASP A 581 18.63 -28.81 12.99
N PHE A 582 17.97 -27.66 13.11
CA PHE A 582 17.77 -26.98 14.39
C PHE A 582 16.91 -27.83 15.32
N CYS A 583 15.73 -28.27 14.86
CA CYS A 583 14.88 -29.19 15.62
C CYS A 583 15.65 -30.46 15.99
N TYR A 584 16.34 -31.07 15.02
CA TYR A 584 17.07 -32.32 15.20
C TYR A 584 18.27 -32.20 16.16
N ARG A 585 18.95 -31.05 16.19
CA ARG A 585 20.02 -30.77 17.16
C ARG A 585 19.50 -30.55 18.58
N GLN A 586 18.24 -30.14 18.69
CA GLN A 586 17.61 -29.85 19.96
C GLN A 586 17.04 -31.11 20.61
N ASP A 587 16.27 -31.87 19.84
CA ASP A 587 15.66 -33.14 20.25
C ASP A 587 15.42 -34.00 19.01
N ASP A 588 16.16 -35.10 18.89
CA ASP A 588 16.09 -35.99 17.75
C ASP A 588 14.81 -36.85 17.74
N ASP A 589 14.30 -37.24 18.90
CA ASP A 589 13.08 -38.05 19.01
C ASP A 589 11.82 -37.24 18.65
N GLN A 590 11.70 -36.02 19.19
CA GLN A 590 10.59 -35.12 18.87
C GLN A 590 10.61 -34.68 17.41
N THR A 591 11.79 -34.48 16.84
CA THR A 591 11.92 -34.15 15.42
C THR A 591 11.48 -35.28 14.52
N GLN A 592 11.75 -36.54 14.91
CA GLN A 592 11.24 -37.70 14.19
C GLN A 592 9.72 -37.77 14.24
N GLN A 593 9.11 -37.54 15.41
CA GLN A 593 7.66 -37.48 15.56
C GLN A 593 7.03 -36.35 14.71
N LEU A 594 7.67 -35.18 14.63
CA LEU A 594 7.22 -34.08 13.77
C LEU A 594 7.21 -34.45 12.28
N LEU A 595 8.13 -35.30 11.84
CA LEU A 595 8.22 -35.75 10.46
C LEU A 595 7.21 -36.84 10.10
N THR A 596 6.82 -37.65 11.08
CA THR A 596 5.92 -38.81 10.93
C THR A 596 4.49 -38.54 11.39
N CYS A 597 4.21 -37.42 12.05
CA CYS A 597 2.87 -37.09 12.50
C CYS A 597 1.93 -36.83 11.31
N GLU A 598 0.67 -37.28 11.45
CA GLU A 598 -0.37 -37.02 10.47
C GLU A 598 -0.85 -35.57 10.58
N LEU A 599 -0.74 -34.84 9.48
CA LEU A 599 -1.20 -33.47 9.40
C LEU A 599 -2.66 -33.47 8.96
N GLN A 600 -3.59 -33.37 9.91
CA GLN A 600 -5.04 -33.34 9.65
C GLN A 600 -5.42 -32.25 8.64
N ASN A 601 -4.72 -31.11 8.67
CA ASN A 601 -4.94 -29.97 7.77
C ASN A 601 -4.42 -30.18 6.35
N TRP A 602 -3.53 -31.14 6.16
CA TRP A 602 -2.91 -31.47 4.88
C TRP A 602 -3.29 -32.89 4.45
N SER A 603 -4.58 -33.20 4.51
CA SER A 603 -5.16 -34.49 4.08
C SER A 603 -4.66 -35.73 4.84
N GLY A 604 -4.24 -35.56 6.11
CA GLY A 604 -3.66 -36.65 6.91
C GLY A 604 -2.26 -37.05 6.45
N GLN A 605 -1.62 -36.29 5.56
CA GLN A 605 -0.28 -36.59 5.08
C GLN A 605 0.77 -36.24 6.13
N THR A 606 1.85 -37.00 6.18
CA THR A 606 3.04 -36.70 6.98
C THR A 606 3.94 -35.70 6.27
N CYS A 607 4.79 -34.98 7.01
CA CYS A 607 5.80 -34.10 6.41
C CYS A 607 6.72 -34.85 5.44
N LEU A 608 7.07 -36.11 5.76
CA LEU A 608 7.86 -36.97 4.86
C LEU A 608 7.12 -37.27 3.56
N SER A 609 5.83 -37.62 3.63
CA SER A 609 5.02 -37.89 2.43
C SER A 609 4.87 -36.64 1.55
N LEU A 610 4.69 -35.45 2.15
CA LEU A 610 4.66 -34.18 1.44
C LEU A 610 6.00 -33.86 0.76
N ALA A 611 7.12 -34.16 1.44
CA ALA A 611 8.45 -33.95 0.89
C ALA A 611 8.74 -34.87 -0.30
N VAL A 612 8.33 -36.15 -0.24
CA VAL A 612 8.37 -37.07 -1.39
C VAL A 612 7.50 -36.54 -2.53
N ALA A 613 6.25 -36.15 -2.22
CA ALA A 613 5.32 -35.64 -3.23
C ALA A 613 5.75 -34.30 -3.86
N GLY A 614 6.55 -33.51 -3.14
CA GLY A 614 7.19 -32.28 -3.63
C GLY A 614 8.57 -32.49 -4.29
N ASN A 615 9.02 -33.75 -4.39
CA ASN A 615 10.36 -34.14 -4.85
C ASN A 615 11.48 -33.33 -4.17
N HIS A 616 11.36 -33.14 -2.85
CA HIS A 616 12.29 -32.35 -2.04
C HIS A 616 13.45 -33.22 -1.57
N ARG A 617 14.36 -33.56 -2.49
CA ARG A 617 15.48 -34.48 -2.28
C ARG A 617 16.35 -34.13 -1.08
N ALA A 618 16.57 -32.83 -0.83
CA ALA A 618 17.43 -32.37 0.24
C ALA A 618 16.89 -32.74 1.63
N LEU A 619 15.57 -32.63 1.85
CA LEU A 619 14.93 -33.02 3.12
C LEU A 619 14.95 -34.55 3.30
N LEU A 620 14.73 -35.29 2.22
CA LEU A 620 14.78 -36.75 2.28
C LEU A 620 16.19 -37.25 2.60
N ALA A 621 17.23 -36.56 2.11
CA ALA A 621 18.63 -36.88 2.41
C ALA A 621 19.09 -36.45 3.82
N HIS A 622 18.25 -35.74 4.58
CA HIS A 622 18.60 -35.30 5.94
C HIS A 622 18.83 -36.51 6.86
N PRO A 623 19.79 -36.47 7.80
CA PRO A 623 20.06 -37.56 8.74
C PRO A 623 18.82 -38.05 9.49
N CYS A 624 17.98 -37.15 10.01
CA CYS A 624 16.73 -37.51 10.69
C CYS A 624 15.80 -38.34 9.79
N SER A 625 15.60 -37.91 8.54
CA SER A 625 14.78 -38.65 7.56
C SER A 625 15.39 -40.00 7.21
N GLN A 626 16.72 -40.09 7.08
CA GLN A 626 17.42 -41.33 6.78
C GLN A 626 17.39 -42.32 7.96
N ILE A 627 17.41 -41.84 9.20
CA ILE A 627 17.24 -42.67 10.40
C ILE A 627 15.83 -43.26 10.41
N ILE A 628 14.79 -42.45 10.21
CA ILE A 628 13.40 -42.92 10.13
C ILE A 628 13.24 -43.97 9.02
N LEU A 629 13.79 -43.72 7.83
CA LEU A 629 13.74 -44.65 6.71
C LEU A 629 14.54 -45.94 6.98
N ALA A 630 15.67 -45.85 7.66
CA ALA A 630 16.45 -47.01 8.07
C ALA A 630 15.73 -47.83 9.14
N ASP A 631 15.07 -47.19 10.09
CA ASP A 631 14.25 -47.86 11.09
C ASP A 631 13.03 -48.53 10.48
N LEU A 632 12.33 -47.87 9.56
CA LEU A 632 11.26 -48.47 8.75
C LEU A 632 11.76 -49.70 7.96
N TRP A 633 12.94 -49.60 7.33
CA TRP A 633 13.54 -50.71 6.57
C TRP A 633 13.88 -51.92 7.45
N MET A 634 14.39 -51.66 8.66
CA MET A 634 14.82 -52.70 9.59
C MET A 634 13.64 -53.30 10.38
N GLY A 635 12.52 -52.57 10.49
CA GLY A 635 11.34 -52.98 11.23
C GLY A 635 11.68 -53.37 12.68
N GLY A 636 11.15 -54.51 13.11
CA GLY A 636 11.39 -55.06 14.45
C GLY A 636 12.79 -55.58 14.73
N LEU A 637 13.72 -55.56 13.76
CA LEU A 637 15.08 -56.07 13.93
C LEU A 637 16.03 -54.98 14.44
N ARG A 638 16.84 -55.25 15.47
CA ARG A 638 17.86 -54.31 15.94
C ARG A 638 19.10 -54.34 15.03
N THR A 639 19.59 -53.16 14.64
CA THR A 639 20.78 -53.02 13.79
C THR A 639 22.07 -53.33 14.56
N ARG A 640 22.84 -54.33 14.10
CA ARG A 640 24.19 -54.65 14.61
C ARG A 640 25.16 -54.98 13.47
N LYS A 641 26.46 -55.16 13.78
CA LYS A 641 27.44 -55.63 12.79
C LYS A 641 27.00 -57.00 12.22
N ASN A 642 27.14 -57.15 10.89
CA ASN A 642 26.81 -58.37 10.12
C ASN A 642 25.32 -58.76 10.10
N THR A 643 24.40 -57.79 10.18
CA THR A 643 22.94 -58.07 10.18
C THR A 643 22.49 -58.83 8.92
N ASN A 644 22.97 -58.46 7.73
CA ASN A 644 22.60 -59.14 6.48
C ASN A 644 22.98 -60.64 6.49
N LEU A 645 24.15 -61.00 7.01
CA LEU A 645 24.58 -62.40 7.11
C LEU A 645 23.71 -63.18 8.12
N LYS A 646 23.37 -62.54 9.25
CA LYS A 646 22.51 -63.15 10.27
C LYS A 646 21.08 -63.36 9.78
N VAL A 647 20.53 -62.42 9.00
CA VAL A 647 19.21 -62.56 8.36
C VAL A 647 19.23 -63.71 7.35
N VAL A 648 20.26 -63.82 6.51
CA VAL A 648 20.41 -64.95 5.56
C VAL A 648 20.54 -66.29 6.30
N LEU A 649 21.28 -66.34 7.41
CA LEU A 649 21.36 -67.54 8.26
C LEU A 649 20.01 -67.88 8.92
N GLY A 650 19.23 -66.86 9.30
CA GLY A 650 17.85 -67.03 9.80
C GLY A 650 16.89 -67.60 8.75
N LEU A 651 17.04 -67.18 7.50
CA LEU A 651 16.26 -67.70 6.36
C LEU A 651 16.65 -69.15 6.00
N LEU A 652 17.95 -69.47 6.04
CA LEU A 652 18.45 -70.81 5.71
C LEU A 652 18.29 -71.83 6.85
N PHE A 653 18.28 -71.37 8.11
CA PHE A 653 18.12 -72.22 9.29
C PHE A 653 17.12 -71.58 10.26
N PRO A 654 15.82 -71.93 10.17
CA PRO A 654 14.75 -71.33 10.97
C PRO A 654 14.99 -71.26 12.49
N PRO A 655 15.64 -72.25 13.16
CA PRO A 655 15.94 -72.15 14.59
C PRO A 655 16.91 -71.00 14.95
N TYR A 656 17.67 -70.49 13.96
CA TYR A 656 18.57 -69.35 14.14
C TYR A 656 17.84 -68.04 14.41
N ILE A 657 16.53 -67.94 14.14
CA ILE A 657 15.72 -66.76 14.42
C ILE A 657 15.78 -66.36 15.91
N THR A 658 15.90 -67.34 16.81
CA THR A 658 16.04 -67.13 18.26
C THR A 658 17.34 -66.43 18.68
N ARG A 659 18.32 -66.33 17.77
CA ARG A 659 19.58 -65.60 17.98
C ARG A 659 19.58 -64.21 17.33
N LEU A 660 18.49 -63.81 16.67
CA LEU A 660 18.32 -62.46 16.16
C LEU A 660 17.83 -61.56 17.30
N ASP A 661 18.43 -60.38 17.41
CA ASP A 661 18.03 -59.38 18.39
C ASP A 661 16.81 -58.61 17.84
N PHE A 662 15.64 -58.85 18.42
CA PHE A 662 14.42 -58.12 18.09
C PHE A 662 14.18 -56.96 19.07
N LYS A 663 13.54 -55.90 18.58
CA LYS A 663 13.00 -54.81 19.39
C LYS A 663 11.87 -55.36 20.27
N SER A 664 11.69 -54.80 21.46
CA SER A 664 10.62 -55.23 22.38
C SER A 664 9.24 -54.85 21.81
N LYS A 665 8.16 -55.46 22.34
CA LYS A 665 6.78 -55.13 21.92
C LYS A 665 6.43 -53.66 22.16
N GLU A 666 6.94 -53.09 23.25
CA GLU A 666 6.77 -51.67 23.59
C GLU A 666 7.56 -50.76 22.63
N GLU A 667 8.78 -51.15 22.26
CA GLU A 667 9.59 -50.42 21.27
C GLU A 667 8.98 -50.46 19.87
N LEU A 668 8.37 -51.60 19.49
CA LEU A 668 7.67 -51.78 18.22
C LEU A 668 6.43 -50.89 18.09
N GLN A 669 5.71 -50.65 19.20
CA GLN A 669 4.54 -49.76 19.23
C GLN A 669 4.92 -48.28 19.06
N LEU A 670 6.16 -47.91 19.39
CA LEU A 670 6.70 -46.56 19.25
C LEU A 670 7.34 -46.31 17.88
N MET A 671 7.47 -47.35 17.05
CA MET A 671 8.01 -47.20 15.70
C MET A 671 6.98 -46.60 14.73
N PRO A 672 7.41 -45.75 13.80
CA PRO A 672 6.55 -45.32 12.71
C PRO A 672 6.15 -46.55 11.87
N GLN A 673 4.84 -46.78 11.75
CA GLN A 673 4.27 -47.91 11.02
C GLN A 673 3.93 -47.52 9.58
N THR A 674 4.03 -48.48 8.66
CA THR A 674 3.50 -48.31 7.31
C THR A 674 1.97 -48.43 7.30
N GLU A 675 1.31 -47.84 6.29
CA GLU A 675 -0.16 -47.90 6.15
C GLU A 675 -0.68 -49.34 6.10
N GLU A 676 0.07 -50.24 5.45
CA GLU A 676 -0.26 -51.67 5.36
C GLU A 676 -0.15 -52.38 6.72
N GLU A 677 0.91 -52.13 7.50
CA GLU A 677 1.09 -52.70 8.85
C GLU A 677 0.03 -52.21 9.83
N HIS A 678 -0.34 -50.93 9.75
CA HIS A 678 -1.40 -50.36 10.58
C HIS A 678 -2.77 -51.02 10.29
N MET A 679 -3.08 -51.26 9.02
CA MET A 679 -4.31 -51.96 8.62
C MET A 679 -4.33 -53.41 9.10
N ILE A 680 -3.19 -54.12 9.05
CA ILE A 680 -3.06 -55.49 9.56
C ILE A 680 -3.23 -55.54 11.09
N GLY A 681 -2.65 -54.57 11.82
CA GLY A 681 -2.80 -54.49 13.28
C GLY A 681 -4.24 -54.29 13.75
N LEU A 682 -5.04 -53.51 13.01
CA LEU A 682 -6.48 -53.32 13.28
C LEU A 682 -7.31 -54.58 13.02
N GLU A 683 -6.90 -55.43 12.09
CA GLU A 683 -7.55 -56.73 11.82
C GLU A 683 -7.23 -57.73 12.94
N GLU A 684 -5.97 -57.78 13.42
CA GLU A 684 -5.55 -58.67 14.52
C GLU A 684 -6.16 -58.27 15.88
N GLU A 685 -6.37 -56.98 16.16
CA GLU A 685 -7.06 -56.53 17.39
C GLU A 685 -8.55 -56.90 17.38
N ASN A 686 -9.22 -56.83 16.23
CA ASN A 686 -10.62 -57.25 16.09
C ASN A 686 -10.81 -58.76 16.31
N ASP A 687 -9.87 -59.60 15.87
CA ASP A 687 -9.92 -61.05 16.08
C ASP A 687 -9.69 -61.46 17.55
N SER A 688 -9.07 -60.59 18.35
CA SER A 688 -8.79 -60.86 19.78
C SER A 688 -9.97 -60.56 20.72
N LEU A 689 -11.02 -59.90 20.23
CA LEU A 689 -12.18 -59.45 21.02
C LEU A 689 -13.33 -60.45 21.10
N ASP A 690 -13.26 -61.58 20.38
CA ASP A 690 -14.37 -62.54 20.25
C ASP A 690 -14.51 -63.55 21.41
N PHE A 691 -13.80 -63.38 22.53
CA PHE A 691 -13.89 -64.32 23.67
C PHE A 691 -13.79 -63.70 25.08
N LYS A 692 -14.65 -62.71 25.41
CA LYS A 692 -15.05 -62.46 26.82
C LYS A 692 -16.51 -61.98 26.92
N PRO A 693 -17.32 -62.52 27.86
CA PRO A 693 -18.69 -62.08 28.05
C PRO A 693 -18.75 -60.72 28.76
N ALA A 694 -19.76 -59.95 28.40
CA ALA A 694 -20.01 -58.58 28.84
C ALA A 694 -20.28 -58.45 30.35
N SER A 695 -19.35 -57.82 31.06
CA SER A 695 -19.65 -56.93 32.19
C SER A 695 -18.36 -56.25 32.68
N GLU A 696 -18.12 -55.03 32.19
CA GLU A 696 -17.51 -53.91 32.91
C GLU A 696 -17.27 -52.80 31.87
N HIS A 697 -18.02 -51.70 31.98
CA HIS A 697 -17.71 -50.47 31.26
C HIS A 697 -16.36 -49.97 31.77
N SER A 698 -15.27 -50.30 31.07
CA SER A 698 -14.02 -49.55 31.16
C SER A 698 -14.03 -48.49 30.08
N GLU A 699 -14.04 -47.23 30.49
CA GLU A 699 -13.75 -46.08 29.64
C GLU A 699 -12.47 -46.35 28.85
N MET A 700 -12.62 -46.48 27.53
CA MET A 700 -11.47 -46.50 26.63
C MET A 700 -10.97 -45.06 26.54
N THR A 701 -10.09 -44.70 27.47
CA THR A 701 -9.27 -43.50 27.37
C THR A 701 -8.47 -43.61 26.08
N GLN A 702 -8.96 -43.00 25.00
CA GLN A 702 -8.11 -42.56 23.91
C GLN A 702 -7.04 -41.69 24.55
N ARG A 703 -5.86 -42.28 24.80
CA ARG A 703 -4.63 -41.51 24.92
C ARG A 703 -4.34 -40.97 23.52
N ASN A 704 -5.10 -39.95 23.15
CA ASN A 704 -4.55 -38.82 22.41
C ASN A 704 -3.46 -38.26 23.32
N THR A 705 -2.25 -38.82 23.28
CA THR A 705 -1.08 -37.98 23.45
C THR A 705 -1.07 -37.08 22.22
N GLU A 706 -1.84 -35.98 22.30
CA GLU A 706 -1.50 -34.75 21.59
C GLU A 706 0.03 -34.62 21.75
N PRO A 707 0.81 -34.46 20.67
CA PRO A 707 2.21 -34.09 20.83
C PRO A 707 2.18 -32.82 21.69
N ASP A 708 2.83 -32.95 22.85
CA ASP A 708 2.65 -32.12 24.02
C ASP A 708 2.55 -30.64 23.63
N ALA A 709 1.64 -29.90 24.27
CA ALA A 709 1.47 -28.47 24.04
C ALA A 709 2.82 -27.71 24.11
N GLU A 710 3.81 -28.26 24.80
CA GLU A 710 5.21 -27.84 24.86
C GLU A 710 5.93 -27.79 23.50
N VAL A 711 5.73 -28.75 22.59
CA VAL A 711 6.44 -28.81 21.29
C VAL A 711 5.87 -27.80 20.28
N ARG A 712 4.53 -27.67 20.27
CA ARG A 712 3.83 -26.59 19.53
C ARG A 712 4.15 -25.22 20.13
N MET A 713 4.35 -25.13 21.45
CA MET A 713 4.84 -23.92 22.14
C MET A 713 6.30 -23.60 21.79
N PHE A 714 7.19 -24.59 21.69
CA PHE A 714 8.63 -24.38 21.49
C PHE A 714 8.95 -23.78 20.12
N ILE A 715 8.39 -24.34 19.04
CA ILE A 715 8.59 -23.84 17.67
C ILE A 715 7.96 -22.45 17.50
N ARG A 716 6.87 -22.15 18.23
CA ARG A 716 6.18 -20.85 18.25
C ARG A 716 6.93 -19.80 19.07
N ALA A 717 7.65 -20.21 20.11
CA ALA A 717 8.43 -19.34 20.98
C ALA A 717 9.68 -18.80 20.25
N GLU A 718 10.46 -19.65 19.58
CA GLU A 718 11.76 -19.22 19.04
C GLU A 718 11.68 -18.39 17.75
N PHE A 719 10.68 -18.65 16.90
CA PHE A 719 10.41 -17.81 15.73
C PHE A 719 9.91 -16.40 16.15
N CYS A 720 9.20 -16.31 17.28
CA CYS A 720 8.94 -15.04 17.94
C CYS A 720 10.19 -14.41 18.55
N CYS A 721 11.18 -15.19 19.02
CA CYS A 721 12.36 -14.67 19.73
C CYS A 721 13.32 -13.84 18.88
N ASN A 722 13.54 -14.17 17.60
CA ASN A 722 14.38 -13.34 16.72
C ASN A 722 13.74 -11.97 16.45
N THR A 723 12.42 -11.94 16.25
CA THR A 723 11.63 -10.70 16.12
C THR A 723 11.54 -9.96 17.46
N ALA A 724 11.48 -10.71 18.57
CA ALA A 724 11.45 -10.17 19.92
C ALA A 724 12.78 -9.52 20.30
N LEU A 725 13.93 -10.03 19.85
CA LEU A 725 15.24 -9.41 20.06
C LEU A 725 15.35 -8.05 19.36
N GLU A 726 14.88 -7.93 18.12
CA GLU A 726 14.85 -6.63 17.41
C GLU A 726 13.90 -5.63 18.08
N LEU A 727 12.73 -6.11 18.55
CA LEU A 727 11.79 -5.29 19.31
C LEU A 727 12.34 -4.92 20.70
N LEU A 728 13.07 -5.83 21.34
CA LEU A 728 13.68 -5.62 22.65
C LEU A 728 14.82 -4.59 22.55
N ASP A 729 15.65 -4.68 21.51
CA ASP A 729 16.66 -3.67 21.17
C ASP A 729 16.02 -2.30 20.89
N PHE A 730 14.89 -2.27 20.18
CA PHE A 730 14.16 -1.04 19.90
C PHE A 730 13.56 -0.42 21.17
N CYS A 731 12.91 -1.22 22.02
CA CYS A 731 12.31 -0.77 23.28
C CYS A 731 13.39 -0.33 24.29
N TYR A 732 14.49 -1.10 24.43
CA TYR A 732 15.59 -0.79 25.33
C TYR A 732 16.28 0.55 24.97
N ARG A 733 16.32 0.92 23.69
CA ARG A 733 16.83 2.23 23.25
C ARG A 733 15.89 3.40 23.54
N GLN A 734 14.60 3.13 23.78
CA GLN A 734 13.58 4.15 24.06
C GLN A 734 13.42 4.38 25.56
N ASP A 735 13.29 3.29 26.34
CA ASP A 735 13.01 3.31 27.79
C ASP A 735 13.43 1.95 28.39
N ASP A 736 14.45 1.94 29.24
CA ASP A 736 15.02 0.73 29.83
C ASP A 736 14.12 0.14 30.93
N ASP A 737 13.55 0.97 31.80
CA ASP A 737 12.67 0.55 32.90
C ASP A 737 11.39 -0.13 32.39
N GLN A 738 10.73 0.43 31.35
CA GLN A 738 9.56 -0.21 30.75
C GLN A 738 9.90 -1.51 30.02
N THR A 739 11.08 -1.57 29.41
CA THR A 739 11.55 -2.80 28.75
C THR A 739 11.81 -3.91 29.76
N GLN A 740 12.30 -3.58 30.95
CA GLN A 740 12.46 -4.54 32.05
C GLN A 740 11.11 -5.04 32.57
N GLN A 741 10.10 -4.16 32.68
CA GLN A 741 8.74 -4.56 33.04
C GLN A 741 8.10 -5.50 32.00
N LEU A 742 8.36 -5.28 30.70
CA LEU A 742 7.91 -6.17 29.63
C LEU A 742 8.56 -7.56 29.66
N LEU A 743 9.82 -7.66 30.09
CA LEU A 743 10.51 -8.95 30.23
C LEU A 743 10.03 -9.75 31.46
N THR A 744 9.54 -9.05 32.48
CA THR A 744 9.12 -9.62 33.78
C THR A 744 7.62 -9.68 33.98
N CYS A 745 6.82 -9.17 33.04
CA CYS A 745 5.37 -9.26 33.13
C CYS A 745 4.89 -10.70 32.90
N GLU A 746 3.90 -11.11 33.69
CA GLU A 746 3.27 -12.42 33.54
C GLU A 746 2.36 -12.42 32.31
N LEU A 747 2.62 -13.37 31.41
CA LEU A 747 1.85 -13.52 30.19
C LEU A 747 0.64 -14.41 30.48
N GLN A 748 -0.55 -13.79 30.56
CA GLN A 748 -1.81 -14.48 30.91
C GLN A 748 -2.17 -15.64 29.96
N ASN A 749 -1.78 -15.57 28.69
CA ASN A 749 -1.99 -16.64 27.71
C ASN A 749 -0.90 -17.74 27.74
N TRP A 750 0.08 -17.63 28.64
CA TRP A 750 1.25 -18.52 28.75
C TRP A 750 1.42 -19.01 30.18
N SER A 751 0.32 -19.46 30.81
CA SER A 751 0.34 -20.02 32.17
C SER A 751 0.93 -19.10 33.27
N GLY A 752 0.93 -17.77 33.05
CA GLY A 752 1.52 -16.81 33.99
C GLY A 752 3.05 -16.72 33.92
N GLN A 753 3.71 -17.37 32.95
CA GLN A 753 5.15 -17.29 32.77
C GLN A 753 5.57 -15.93 32.21
N THR A 754 6.75 -15.46 32.61
CA THR A 754 7.35 -14.22 32.09
C THR A 754 8.15 -14.49 30.82
N CYS A 755 8.33 -13.46 29.99
CA CYS A 755 9.18 -13.53 28.80
C CYS A 755 10.60 -14.06 29.12
N LEU A 756 11.16 -13.64 30.26
CA LEU A 756 12.47 -14.10 30.72
C LEU A 756 12.44 -15.59 31.12
N SER A 757 11.39 -16.05 31.81
CA SER A 757 11.26 -17.46 32.21
C SER A 757 11.09 -18.40 31.01
N LEU A 758 10.33 -17.97 30.00
CA LEU A 758 10.19 -18.67 28.73
C LEU A 758 11.52 -18.72 27.96
N ALA A 759 12.31 -17.65 28.01
CA ALA A 759 13.63 -17.63 27.38
C ALA A 759 14.65 -18.53 28.09
N VAL A 760 14.55 -18.69 29.41
CA VAL A 760 15.35 -19.65 30.18
C VAL A 760 14.92 -21.08 29.86
N ALA A 761 13.61 -21.37 29.88
CA ALA A 761 13.07 -22.68 29.51
C ALA A 761 13.40 -23.05 28.05
N GLY A 762 13.40 -22.04 27.17
CA GLY A 762 13.78 -22.14 25.76
C GLY A 762 15.28 -22.18 25.48
N ASN A 763 16.13 -22.06 26.51
CA ASN A 763 17.59 -21.94 26.39
C ASN A 763 18.07 -20.87 25.39
N HIS A 764 17.32 -19.77 25.27
CA HIS A 764 17.50 -18.77 24.22
C HIS A 764 18.65 -17.80 24.55
N ARG A 765 19.88 -18.23 24.23
CA ARG A 765 21.14 -17.55 24.64
C ARG A 765 21.23 -16.08 24.25
N ALA A 766 20.75 -15.69 23.07
CA ALA A 766 20.88 -14.30 22.59
C ALA A 766 19.99 -13.32 23.38
N LEU A 767 18.75 -13.72 23.67
CA LEU A 767 17.82 -12.93 24.50
C LEU A 767 18.30 -12.90 25.96
N LEU A 768 18.78 -14.03 26.49
CA LEU A 768 19.36 -14.06 27.84
C LEU A 768 20.63 -13.20 27.94
N ALA A 769 21.47 -13.15 26.90
CA ALA A 769 22.67 -12.33 26.82
C ALA A 769 22.40 -10.84 26.56
N HIS A 770 21.15 -10.46 26.25
CA HIS A 770 20.79 -9.07 26.02
C HIS A 770 21.03 -8.22 27.29
N PRO A 771 21.56 -6.98 27.19
CA PRO A 771 21.91 -6.16 28.35
C PRO A 771 20.77 -5.99 29.36
N CYS A 772 19.55 -5.75 28.87
CA CYS A 772 18.34 -5.63 29.69
C CYS A 772 18.04 -6.91 30.50
N SER A 773 18.17 -8.07 29.87
CA SER A 773 17.97 -9.38 30.53
C SER A 773 19.08 -9.67 31.54
N GLN A 774 20.32 -9.29 31.24
CA GLN A 774 21.46 -9.43 32.16
C GLN A 774 21.32 -8.57 33.42
N ILE A 775 20.76 -7.36 33.31
CA ILE A 775 20.47 -6.50 34.47
C ILE A 775 19.47 -7.17 35.40
N ILE A 776 18.36 -7.68 34.86
CA ILE A 776 17.32 -8.37 35.63
C ILE A 776 17.85 -9.65 36.29
N LEU A 777 18.64 -10.44 35.54
CA LEU A 777 19.26 -11.66 36.05
C LEU A 777 20.30 -11.35 37.13
N ALA A 778 21.07 -10.28 36.98
CA ALA A 778 22.03 -9.82 37.99
C ALA A 778 21.32 -9.34 39.26
N ASP A 779 20.20 -8.63 39.15
CA ASP A 779 19.40 -8.19 40.30
C ASP A 779 18.73 -9.37 41.03
N LEU A 780 18.22 -10.36 40.30
CA LEU A 780 17.73 -11.62 40.87
C LEU A 780 18.84 -12.39 41.60
N TRP A 781 20.04 -12.45 41.02
CA TRP A 781 21.20 -13.12 41.62
C TRP A 781 21.71 -12.39 42.87
N MET A 782 21.76 -11.05 42.82
CA MET A 782 22.12 -10.19 43.96
C MET A 782 21.07 -10.22 45.07
N GLY A 783 19.78 -10.32 44.72
CA GLY A 783 18.67 -10.57 45.65
C GLY A 783 18.83 -11.92 46.37
N GLY A 784 19.17 -12.97 45.64
CA GLY A 784 19.47 -14.30 46.17
C GLY A 784 20.70 -14.35 47.10
N LEU A 785 21.71 -13.51 46.83
CA LEU A 785 22.88 -13.33 47.71
C LEU A 785 22.53 -12.56 48.99
N ARG A 786 21.62 -11.59 48.94
CA ARG A 786 21.11 -10.87 50.13
C ARG A 786 20.27 -11.80 51.02
N THR A 787 19.44 -12.67 50.45
CA THR A 787 18.70 -13.68 51.22
C THR A 787 19.62 -14.74 51.82
N ARG A 788 20.66 -15.20 51.11
CA ARG A 788 21.67 -16.15 51.65
C ARG A 788 22.54 -15.56 52.76
N LYS A 789 22.84 -14.26 52.73
CA LYS A 789 23.53 -13.59 53.85
C LYS A 789 22.65 -13.48 55.11
N ASN A 790 21.33 -13.37 54.95
CA ASN A 790 20.39 -13.35 56.09
C ASN A 790 20.07 -14.73 56.67
N THR A 791 20.28 -15.82 55.93
CA THR A 791 20.10 -17.20 56.45
C THR A 791 21.32 -17.76 57.18
N ASN A 792 22.50 -17.16 57.02
CA ASN A 792 23.72 -17.55 57.76
C ASN A 792 23.94 -16.72 59.05
N LEU A 793 22.90 -16.03 59.53
CA LEU A 793 22.90 -15.23 60.77
C LEU A 793 21.72 -15.58 61.70
N LYS A 794 21.22 -16.82 61.63
CA LYS A 794 20.37 -17.41 62.66
C LYS A 794 20.84 -18.80 63.03
#